data_AF-K3X0T0-F1
#
_entry.id   AF-K3X0T0-F1
#
_cell.length_a   1.000
_cell.length_b   1.000
_cell.length_c   1.000
_cell.angle_alpha   90.00
_cell.angle_beta   90.00
_cell.angle_gamma   90.00
#
_symmetry.space_group_name_H-M   'P 1'
#
loop_
_entity.id
_entity.type
_entity.pdbx_description
1 polymer ?
#
loop_
_entity_poly.entity_id
_entity_poly.type
_entity_poly.pdbx_seq_one_letter_code
_entity_poly.pdbx_strand_id
1 'polypeptide(L)'
;MPSSHQRASAVEEAVSHVAYALSDVSYLVAPVPFGQALEKYIVSARRNVFDQVGKVNASQVGQELIEKAYAASKRGEFVTLFASSPASLLQMVPTMYKLSAALLPAVVHVVARDHSDLMAVRQTGFVILHSLNAEETPDMALLAHVASVRANVPFLHVYDGDMAQNDLEQRVAQGPHQKFTNSLVTYKKLAELIGLKNAASASEFRQLVLSNSAIKPAISSGEDGEDAAATSDADLYFQVSPETVQKYNAVPAVLEQVIAEVFTGKGYQLFEYFGHPQAEHVLVVMGTASSVVKDAVESLFTNWNAKVGVVSVRLFRPWSTKAFLSVIPAAATNIAVLDRMDDATNVGEPLFLDVLASFQSEEWSDKATPTIIGGKYACHAHDQVFDVVTARTLVEGLAAGELQHGFTIASSPSEEQVQAKQLVSGYVSSSDGFEAPYVKMLLQLFEQRAVIANLVRKTTIWKDNDDSKDSVPLESGEFGFGVHLGILAKRQQLKDTVNALLKDAAAASALSQRLVECLRQWASKQPKHDALANEIVILLENEQHKRGLVSEIYALKKYFSPLSQWIIGSEEFSRDVGASGVHQVLASGENVNLLILDTEPIHSTFPRVADIMGFCTPEQAKDVAEKVMILQRDFGDRVNRKHARFKYTVEDHGLAWIRSEVENRLGWKLQEARPFTFDSNGDRFGWHKLSNGKFAYTMFIEGGRIKDTNECKLRTGMRELAKAFPDVEFQLTGNQNMSLANITNDQIGPIKALMEKYGFGNENYSAMRLNSIACAALPFCGLAFSEAERYLPVLITKIEDILLANGLRDDAIVIRMTGCPNGCGRPYLGEIGFVGRAPGIYNLYLGAGFAGDRLNKLYKEAVDEEQILAELAPIIKNYAENRNPNEKFGDFVIRQGYVKACLAAPLVENRAAGETFHEQ
;
A
#
# COMPACT_ATOMS: atom_id res chain seq x y z
N MET A 1 -0.85 14.17 -38.15
CA MET A 1 0.46 14.49 -37.55
C MET A 1 0.35 14.23 -36.06
N PRO A 2 1.32 13.59 -35.40
CA PRO A 2 1.23 13.35 -33.96
C PRO A 2 1.22 14.70 -33.22
N SER A 3 0.33 14.85 -32.24
CA SER A 3 0.21 16.04 -31.40
C SER A 3 1.50 16.28 -30.62
N SER A 4 1.86 17.55 -30.40
CA SER A 4 3.14 18.00 -29.85
C SER A 4 3.50 17.43 -28.46
N HIS A 5 2.54 16.84 -27.73
CA HIS A 5 2.74 16.25 -26.41
C HIS A 5 2.86 14.71 -26.40
N GLN A 6 2.83 14.05 -27.56
CA GLN A 6 3.13 12.63 -27.72
C GLN A 6 4.45 12.36 -28.45
N ARG A 7 5.22 13.40 -28.79
CA ARG A 7 6.57 13.24 -29.30
C ARG A 7 7.53 13.09 -28.13
N ALA A 8 8.37 12.06 -28.20
CA ALA A 8 9.60 12.04 -27.40
C ALA A 8 10.34 13.36 -27.59
N SER A 9 10.83 13.96 -26.52
CA SER A 9 11.70 15.13 -26.65
C SER A 9 12.95 14.76 -27.46
N ALA A 10 13.62 15.74 -28.06
CA ALA A 10 14.85 15.46 -28.82
C ALA A 10 15.90 14.73 -27.96
N VAL A 11 15.90 14.97 -26.65
CA VAL A 11 16.74 14.29 -25.66
C VAL A 11 16.33 12.83 -25.51
N GLU A 12 15.04 12.54 -25.33
CA GLU A 12 14.52 11.18 -25.18
C GLU A 12 14.72 10.33 -26.44
N GLU A 13 14.59 10.92 -27.64
CA GLU A 13 14.91 10.24 -28.92
C GLU A 13 16.40 9.87 -28.99
N ALA A 14 17.29 10.77 -28.55
CA ALA A 14 18.73 10.53 -28.55
C ALA A 14 19.14 9.45 -27.53
N VAL A 15 18.56 9.46 -26.31
CA VAL A 15 18.78 8.40 -25.31
C VAL A 15 18.25 7.05 -25.82
N SER A 16 17.08 7.03 -26.45
CA SER A 16 16.51 5.82 -27.07
C SER A 16 17.41 5.27 -28.18
N HIS A 17 18.05 6.15 -28.96
CA HIS A 17 18.99 5.74 -30.00
C HIS A 17 20.24 5.06 -29.43
N VAL A 18 20.83 5.61 -28.37
CA VAL A 18 21.98 5.01 -27.67
C VAL A 18 21.61 3.65 -27.08
N ALA A 19 20.51 3.59 -26.35
CA ALA A 19 20.03 2.35 -25.73
C ALA A 19 19.73 1.25 -26.76
N TYR A 20 19.06 1.60 -27.87
CA TYR A 20 18.81 0.67 -28.96
C TYR A 20 20.10 0.15 -29.60
N ALA A 21 21.08 1.05 -29.80
CA ALA A 21 22.33 0.69 -30.42
C ALA A 21 23.11 -0.33 -29.57
N LEU A 22 23.07 -0.20 -28.23
CA LEU A 22 23.93 -0.95 -27.32
C LEU A 22 23.23 -2.11 -26.60
N SER A 23 21.91 -2.29 -26.66
CA SER A 23 21.20 -3.35 -25.90
C SER A 23 20.65 -4.49 -26.77
N ASP A 24 20.60 -5.71 -26.21
CA ASP A 24 19.86 -6.86 -26.76
C ASP A 24 18.35 -6.65 -26.61
N VAL A 25 17.92 -6.23 -25.42
CA VAL A 25 16.51 -6.12 -25.02
C VAL A 25 16.27 -4.82 -24.26
N SER A 26 15.20 -4.13 -24.62
CA SER A 26 14.71 -2.93 -23.94
C SER A 26 13.36 -3.20 -23.28
N TYR A 27 13.20 -2.81 -22.03
CA TYR A 27 11.94 -2.89 -21.29
C TYR A 27 11.40 -1.48 -20.99
N LEU A 28 10.11 -1.27 -21.23
CA LEU A 28 9.46 0.04 -21.13
C LEU A 28 8.35 0.01 -20.07
N VAL A 29 8.52 0.73 -18.97
CA VAL A 29 7.43 0.94 -17.99
C VAL A 29 6.48 1.98 -18.56
N ALA A 30 5.33 1.54 -19.08
CA ALA A 30 4.38 2.40 -19.78
C ALA A 30 3.59 3.32 -18.84
N PRO A 31 3.16 4.52 -19.29
CA PRO A 31 3.29 5.07 -20.65
C PRO A 31 4.53 5.97 -20.78
N VAL A 32 5.53 5.54 -21.54
CA VAL A 32 6.77 6.31 -21.77
C VAL A 32 6.86 6.83 -23.21
N PRO A 33 7.28 8.09 -23.44
CA PRO A 33 7.56 8.64 -24.77
C PRO A 33 8.65 7.87 -25.54
N PHE A 34 9.58 7.20 -24.82
CA PHE A 34 10.67 6.38 -25.39
C PHE A 34 10.19 5.28 -26.37
N GLY A 35 8.95 4.80 -26.22
CA GLY A 35 8.41 3.69 -27.01
C GLY A 35 8.39 3.96 -28.52
N GLN A 36 8.01 5.17 -28.94
CA GLN A 36 7.88 5.50 -30.37
C GLN A 36 9.22 5.50 -31.11
N ALA A 37 10.29 5.99 -30.47
CA ALA A 37 11.63 6.04 -31.06
C ALA A 37 12.19 4.62 -31.26
N LEU A 38 12.02 3.74 -30.28
CA LEU A 38 12.45 2.35 -30.34
C LEU A 38 11.63 1.53 -31.35
N GLU A 39 10.31 1.70 -31.38
CA GLU A 39 9.42 1.05 -32.36
C GLU A 39 9.82 1.40 -33.79
N LYS A 40 10.19 2.66 -34.06
CA LYS A 40 10.67 3.09 -35.39
C LYS A 40 11.90 2.29 -35.83
N TYR A 41 12.84 2.03 -34.93
CA TYR A 41 14.04 1.26 -35.26
C TYR A 41 13.72 -0.22 -35.53
N ILE A 42 12.80 -0.81 -34.77
CA ILE A 42 12.34 -2.19 -34.98
C ILE A 42 11.61 -2.33 -36.32
N VAL A 43 10.64 -1.45 -36.62
CA VAL A 43 9.88 -1.45 -37.87
C VAL A 43 10.79 -1.25 -39.09
N SER A 44 11.83 -0.43 -38.95
CA SER A 44 12.85 -0.24 -39.99
C SER A 44 13.87 -1.38 -40.11
N ALA A 45 13.74 -2.45 -39.30
CA ALA A 45 14.68 -3.57 -39.21
C ALA A 45 16.14 -3.13 -39.00
N ARG A 46 16.35 -2.02 -38.28
CA ARG A 46 17.68 -1.47 -38.03
C ARG A 46 18.44 -2.40 -37.10
N ARG A 47 19.65 -2.82 -37.45
CA ARG A 47 20.46 -3.69 -36.59
C ARG A 47 21.22 -2.91 -35.52
N ASN A 48 21.34 -3.47 -34.32
CA ASN A 48 22.15 -2.95 -33.19
C ASN A 48 23.63 -3.38 -33.31
N VAL A 49 24.47 -3.06 -32.32
CA VAL A 49 25.91 -3.45 -32.32
C VAL A 49 26.14 -4.97 -32.30
N PHE A 50 25.12 -5.75 -31.93
CA PHE A 50 25.15 -7.21 -31.90
C PHE A 50 24.63 -7.85 -33.20
N ASP A 51 24.42 -7.06 -34.26
CA ASP A 51 23.91 -7.48 -35.57
C ASP A 51 22.51 -8.12 -35.54
N GLN A 52 21.69 -7.73 -34.56
CA GLN A 52 20.30 -8.17 -34.41
C GLN A 52 19.33 -7.00 -34.38
N VAL A 53 18.06 -7.27 -34.67
CA VAL A 53 16.98 -6.31 -34.41
C VAL A 53 16.65 -6.41 -32.92
N GLY A 54 16.75 -5.31 -32.19
CA GLY A 54 16.51 -5.27 -30.75
C GLY A 54 15.08 -5.66 -30.39
N LYS A 55 14.89 -6.24 -29.20
CA LYS A 55 13.55 -6.58 -28.68
C LYS A 55 13.05 -5.49 -27.75
N VAL A 56 11.78 -5.13 -27.86
CA VAL A 56 11.13 -4.17 -26.95
C VAL A 56 9.93 -4.85 -26.30
N ASN A 57 9.88 -4.81 -24.97
CA ASN A 57 8.75 -5.29 -24.18
C ASN A 57 8.21 -4.14 -23.32
N ALA A 58 6.90 -3.91 -23.35
CA ALA A 58 6.26 -2.88 -22.54
C ALA A 58 5.26 -3.48 -21.55
N SER A 59 5.23 -3.00 -20.32
CA SER A 59 4.21 -3.33 -19.31
C SER A 59 3.94 -2.10 -18.43
N GLN A 60 2.79 -2.05 -17.79
CA GLN A 60 2.45 -1.02 -16.80
C GLN A 60 2.96 -1.37 -15.39
N VAL A 61 3.45 -2.59 -15.18
CA VAL A 61 3.92 -3.08 -13.88
C VAL A 61 5.45 -3.13 -13.88
N GLY A 62 6.09 -2.25 -13.11
CA GLY A 62 7.56 -2.13 -13.07
C GLY A 62 8.25 -3.39 -12.54
N GLN A 63 7.66 -4.05 -11.54
CA GLN A 63 8.19 -5.29 -10.95
C GLN A 63 8.34 -6.42 -11.99
N GLU A 64 7.31 -6.63 -12.82
CA GLU A 64 7.31 -7.68 -13.85
C GLU A 64 8.45 -7.48 -14.86
N LEU A 65 8.69 -6.22 -15.26
CA LEU A 65 9.71 -5.89 -16.25
C LEU A 65 11.12 -6.07 -15.71
N ILE A 66 11.38 -5.69 -14.47
CA ILE A 66 12.72 -5.87 -13.91
C ILE A 66 13.04 -7.34 -13.64
N GLU A 67 12.05 -8.17 -13.30
CA GLU A 67 12.24 -9.62 -13.19
C GLU A 67 12.59 -10.25 -14.54
N LYS A 68 11.91 -9.84 -15.61
CA LYS A 68 12.25 -10.25 -16.99
C LYS A 68 13.62 -9.73 -17.43
N ALA A 69 13.97 -8.51 -17.04
CA ALA A 69 15.30 -7.95 -17.27
C ALA A 69 16.39 -8.73 -16.57
N TYR A 70 16.18 -9.10 -15.30
CA TYR A 70 17.10 -9.96 -14.55
C TYR A 70 17.26 -11.33 -15.22
N ALA A 71 16.16 -11.96 -15.62
CA ALA A 71 16.22 -13.24 -16.33
C ALA A 71 16.97 -13.15 -17.67
N ALA A 72 16.83 -12.04 -18.41
CA ALA A 72 17.58 -11.79 -19.64
C ALA A 72 19.06 -11.55 -19.38
N SER A 73 19.39 -10.74 -18.37
CA SER A 73 20.76 -10.45 -17.99
C SER A 73 21.50 -11.68 -17.47
N LYS A 74 20.83 -12.62 -16.76
CA LYS A 74 21.38 -13.94 -16.39
C LYS A 74 21.76 -14.80 -17.59
N ARG A 75 21.19 -14.55 -18.78
CA ARG A 75 21.59 -15.22 -20.04
C ARG A 75 22.74 -14.49 -20.77
N GLY A 76 23.27 -13.44 -20.17
CA GLY A 76 24.31 -12.57 -20.75
C GLY A 76 23.79 -11.56 -21.76
N GLU A 77 22.48 -11.36 -21.88
CA GLU A 77 21.89 -10.33 -22.73
C GLU A 77 22.09 -8.95 -22.08
N PHE A 78 22.49 -7.92 -22.84
CA PHE A 78 22.57 -6.57 -22.30
C PHE A 78 21.18 -5.93 -22.28
N VAL A 79 20.73 -5.55 -21.08
CA VAL A 79 19.37 -5.08 -20.86
C VAL A 79 19.33 -3.60 -20.54
N THR A 80 18.39 -2.89 -21.18
CA THR A 80 18.01 -1.54 -20.80
C THR A 80 16.57 -1.48 -20.32
N LEU A 81 16.31 -0.68 -19.29
CA LEU A 81 14.96 -0.34 -18.85
C LEU A 81 14.73 1.18 -18.91
N PHE A 82 13.52 1.58 -19.21
CA PHE A 82 13.10 2.97 -19.15
C PHE A 82 11.95 3.15 -18.16
N ALA A 83 12.09 4.12 -17.26
CA ALA A 83 11.08 4.52 -16.30
C ALA A 83 10.77 6.03 -16.46
N SER A 84 9.50 6.36 -16.68
CA SER A 84 9.03 7.76 -16.75
C SER A 84 8.82 8.42 -15.39
N SER A 85 8.92 7.66 -14.31
CA SER A 85 8.77 8.16 -12.94
C SER A 85 9.68 7.41 -11.98
N PRO A 86 10.36 8.12 -11.04
CA PRO A 86 11.11 7.52 -9.96
C PRO A 86 10.30 6.54 -9.09
N ALA A 87 8.97 6.71 -8.98
CA ALA A 87 8.11 5.80 -8.22
C ALA A 87 8.13 4.35 -8.75
N SER A 88 8.45 4.19 -10.05
CA SER A 88 8.63 2.85 -10.63
C SER A 88 9.87 2.14 -10.10
N LEU A 89 10.88 2.87 -9.63
CA LEU A 89 12.12 2.31 -9.07
C LEU A 89 11.86 1.60 -7.74
N LEU A 90 10.91 2.10 -6.92
CA LEU A 90 10.58 1.47 -5.64
C LEU A 90 10.04 0.04 -5.81
N GLN A 91 9.24 -0.18 -6.86
CA GLN A 91 8.73 -1.51 -7.22
C GLN A 91 9.85 -2.47 -7.69
N MET A 92 11.00 -1.91 -8.08
CA MET A 92 12.11 -2.64 -8.66
C MET A 92 13.19 -3.02 -7.64
N VAL A 93 13.17 -2.42 -6.44
CA VAL A 93 14.20 -2.57 -5.40
C VAL A 93 14.61 -4.03 -5.13
N PRO A 94 13.70 -5.00 -4.93
CA PRO A 94 14.09 -6.37 -4.63
C PRO A 94 14.94 -7.01 -5.75
N THR A 95 14.66 -6.67 -7.01
CA THR A 95 15.37 -7.23 -8.17
C THR A 95 16.61 -6.42 -8.53
N MET A 96 16.64 -5.12 -8.20
CA MET A 96 17.87 -4.31 -8.30
C MET A 96 18.98 -4.91 -7.43
N TYR A 97 18.65 -5.31 -6.19
CA TYR A 97 19.61 -6.01 -5.33
C TYR A 97 20.14 -7.30 -5.95
N LYS A 98 19.30 -8.06 -6.66
CA LYS A 98 19.70 -9.30 -7.36
C LYS A 98 20.66 -9.02 -8.52
N LEU A 99 20.40 -7.97 -9.32
CA LEU A 99 21.26 -7.55 -10.42
C LEU A 99 22.65 -7.11 -9.91
N SER A 100 22.69 -6.29 -8.85
CA SER A 100 23.93 -5.84 -8.24
C SER A 100 24.69 -6.98 -7.56
N ALA A 101 23.99 -7.91 -6.88
CA ALA A 101 24.60 -9.09 -6.26
C ALA A 101 25.23 -10.02 -7.30
N ALA A 102 24.57 -10.19 -8.45
CA ALA A 102 25.05 -11.03 -9.53
C ALA A 102 26.18 -10.38 -10.36
N LEU A 103 26.52 -9.11 -10.09
CA LEU A 103 27.49 -8.31 -10.85
C LEU A 103 27.16 -8.33 -12.34
N LEU A 104 25.89 -8.04 -12.67
CA LEU A 104 25.38 -8.08 -14.03
C LEU A 104 25.23 -6.67 -14.61
N PRO A 105 25.71 -6.41 -15.84
CA PRO A 105 25.54 -5.12 -16.50
C PRO A 105 24.10 -4.95 -16.96
N ALA A 106 23.52 -3.81 -16.62
CA ALA A 106 22.20 -3.35 -17.03
C ALA A 106 22.13 -1.83 -16.89
N VAL A 107 21.33 -1.16 -17.71
CA VAL A 107 21.14 0.29 -17.61
C VAL A 107 19.66 0.61 -17.43
N VAL A 108 19.35 1.37 -16.38
CA VAL A 108 18.02 1.94 -16.17
C VAL A 108 18.10 3.43 -16.47
N HIS A 109 17.32 3.91 -17.43
CA HIS A 109 17.14 5.33 -17.70
C HIS A 109 15.88 5.81 -16.98
N VAL A 110 16.02 6.79 -16.09
CA VAL A 110 14.90 7.37 -15.34
C VAL A 110 14.82 8.88 -15.54
N VAL A 111 13.62 9.35 -15.84
CA VAL A 111 13.30 10.79 -15.83
C VAL A 111 12.86 11.15 -14.42
N ALA A 112 13.66 11.96 -13.70
CA ALA A 112 13.36 12.35 -12.33
C ALA A 112 12.63 13.70 -12.28
N ARG A 113 11.54 13.78 -11.51
CA ARG A 113 10.83 15.04 -11.21
C ARG A 113 11.16 15.56 -9.80
N ASP A 114 11.42 14.62 -8.89
CA ASP A 114 12.06 14.79 -7.60
C ASP A 114 13.07 13.65 -7.40
N HIS A 115 13.97 13.79 -6.43
CA HIS A 115 15.00 12.79 -6.13
C HIS A 115 14.63 11.93 -4.92
N SER A 116 13.44 12.03 -4.33
CA SER A 116 13.08 11.28 -3.11
C SER A 116 13.14 9.76 -3.33
N ASP A 117 12.49 9.27 -4.38
CA ASP A 117 12.51 7.83 -4.70
C ASP A 117 13.89 7.37 -5.21
N LEU A 118 14.65 8.27 -5.84
CA LEU A 118 16.04 8.00 -6.22
C LEU A 118 16.90 7.76 -4.97
N MET A 119 16.72 8.60 -3.95
CA MET A 119 17.42 8.46 -2.69
C MET A 119 17.02 7.19 -1.94
N ALA A 120 15.80 6.72 -2.12
CA ALA A 120 15.32 5.46 -1.54
C ALA A 120 15.98 4.21 -2.18
N VAL A 121 16.52 4.32 -3.40
CA VAL A 121 17.20 3.19 -4.07
C VAL A 121 18.73 3.25 -4.01
N ARG A 122 19.32 4.25 -3.33
CA ARG A 122 20.78 4.45 -3.25
C ARG A 122 21.55 3.26 -2.66
N GLN A 123 20.91 2.48 -1.80
CA GLN A 123 21.53 1.30 -1.17
C GLN A 123 21.46 0.02 -2.01
N THR A 124 20.84 0.05 -3.20
CA THR A 124 20.64 -1.15 -4.05
C THR A 124 21.91 -1.69 -4.70
N GLY A 125 22.98 -0.89 -4.69
CA GLY A 125 24.22 -1.18 -5.39
C GLY A 125 24.21 -0.76 -6.87
N PHE A 126 23.18 -0.07 -7.37
CA PHE A 126 23.27 0.52 -8.71
C PHE A 126 24.23 1.72 -8.71
N VAL A 127 25.01 1.86 -9.77
CA VAL A 127 25.80 3.08 -10.02
C VAL A 127 24.86 4.19 -10.44
N ILE A 128 24.78 5.29 -9.69
CA ILE A 128 23.86 6.40 -9.97
C ILE A 128 24.64 7.52 -10.66
N LEU A 129 24.32 7.75 -11.93
CA LEU A 129 24.93 8.75 -12.81
C LEU A 129 23.88 9.78 -13.24
N HIS A 130 24.16 11.06 -13.00
CA HIS A 130 23.27 12.17 -13.35
C HIS A 130 23.72 12.87 -14.63
N SER A 131 22.75 13.31 -15.44
CA SER A 131 22.99 14.37 -16.43
C SER A 131 22.78 15.74 -15.81
N LEU A 132 23.70 16.65 -16.07
CA LEU A 132 23.65 18.02 -15.56
C LEU A 132 22.83 18.97 -16.46
N ASN A 133 22.60 18.60 -17.72
CA ASN A 133 21.81 19.39 -18.68
C ASN A 133 21.31 18.50 -19.84
N ALA A 134 20.42 19.06 -20.66
CA ALA A 134 19.83 18.39 -21.82
C ALA A 134 20.86 18.00 -22.89
N GLU A 135 21.89 18.82 -23.10
CA GLU A 135 22.90 18.64 -24.16
C GLU A 135 23.80 17.43 -23.91
N GLU A 136 24.20 17.20 -22.65
CA GLU A 136 25.05 16.08 -22.27
C GLU A 136 24.29 14.78 -22.01
N THR A 137 22.96 14.82 -21.91
CA THR A 137 22.16 13.64 -21.54
C THR A 137 22.39 12.43 -22.48
N PRO A 138 22.50 12.59 -23.81
CA PRO A 138 22.83 11.47 -24.69
C PRO A 138 24.26 10.94 -24.48
N ASP A 139 25.22 11.81 -24.16
CA ASP A 139 26.59 11.42 -23.84
C ASP A 139 26.64 10.62 -22.54
N MET A 140 25.89 11.03 -21.51
CA MET A 140 25.80 10.33 -20.24
C MET A 140 25.08 8.99 -20.37
N ALA A 141 24.09 8.88 -21.26
CA ALA A 141 23.51 7.59 -21.63
C ALA A 141 24.57 6.66 -22.25
N LEU A 142 25.41 7.17 -23.16
CA LEU A 142 26.49 6.39 -23.77
C LEU A 142 27.54 5.97 -22.72
N LEU A 143 27.91 6.90 -21.83
CA LEU A 143 28.83 6.63 -20.72
C LEU A 143 28.31 5.52 -19.81
N ALA A 144 27.04 5.59 -19.40
CA ALA A 144 26.41 4.59 -18.54
C ALA A 144 26.44 3.19 -19.16
N HIS A 145 26.15 3.07 -20.46
CA HIS A 145 26.19 1.78 -21.17
C HIS A 145 27.59 1.20 -21.25
N VAL A 146 28.56 1.99 -21.70
CA VAL A 146 29.94 1.52 -21.86
C VAL A 146 30.57 1.19 -20.50
N ALA A 147 30.35 2.04 -19.49
CA ALA A 147 30.87 1.84 -18.15
C ALA A 147 30.20 0.64 -17.44
N SER A 148 28.90 0.42 -17.64
CA SER A 148 28.20 -0.75 -17.08
C SER A 148 28.82 -2.05 -17.55
N VAL A 149 29.13 -2.17 -18.84
CA VAL A 149 29.80 -3.36 -19.38
C VAL A 149 31.24 -3.48 -18.86
N ARG A 150 32.03 -2.39 -18.87
CA ARG A 150 33.44 -2.44 -18.44
C ARG A 150 33.62 -2.72 -16.95
N ALA A 151 32.72 -2.20 -16.11
CA ALA A 151 32.73 -2.45 -14.68
C ALA A 151 31.95 -3.73 -14.29
N ASN A 152 31.15 -4.28 -15.21
CA ASN A 152 30.26 -5.42 -15.01
C ASN A 152 29.34 -5.24 -13.77
N VAL A 153 28.71 -4.06 -13.69
CA VAL A 153 27.75 -3.69 -12.63
C VAL A 153 26.60 -2.89 -13.24
N PRO A 154 25.41 -2.87 -12.62
CA PRO A 154 24.27 -2.17 -13.16
C PRO A 154 24.31 -0.65 -12.88
N PHE A 155 23.76 0.14 -13.80
CA PHE A 155 23.75 1.60 -13.78
C PHE A 155 22.32 2.14 -13.79
N LEU A 156 22.09 3.21 -13.03
CA LEU A 156 20.92 4.06 -13.05
C LEU A 156 21.34 5.44 -13.58
N HIS A 157 20.93 5.74 -14.81
CA HIS A 157 21.15 7.03 -15.45
C HIS A 157 19.92 7.93 -15.23
N VAL A 158 20.13 9.03 -14.51
CA VAL A 158 19.10 9.98 -14.07
C VAL A 158 19.23 11.31 -14.81
N TYR A 159 18.12 11.88 -15.26
CA TYR A 159 18.07 13.25 -15.76
C TYR A 159 16.69 13.86 -15.47
N ASP A 160 16.64 15.19 -15.25
CA ASP A 160 15.41 15.85 -14.82
C ASP A 160 14.63 16.42 -16.02
N GLY A 161 13.48 15.81 -16.35
CA GLY A 161 12.76 16.07 -17.61
C GLY A 161 12.29 17.52 -17.79
N ASP A 162 11.62 18.07 -16.76
CA ASP A 162 10.92 19.37 -16.89
C ASP A 162 11.90 20.57 -16.92
N MET A 163 13.02 20.51 -16.18
CA MET A 163 14.04 21.56 -16.19
C MET A 163 14.96 21.49 -17.41
N ALA A 164 15.35 20.28 -17.83
CA ALA A 164 16.15 20.08 -19.03
C ALA A 164 15.42 20.61 -20.28
N GLN A 165 14.10 20.47 -20.33
CA GLN A 165 13.29 20.95 -21.45
C GLN A 165 13.16 22.49 -21.46
N ASN A 166 12.95 23.11 -20.30
CA ASN A 166 12.92 24.58 -20.19
C ASN A 166 14.28 25.24 -20.51
N ASP A 167 15.40 24.65 -20.06
CA ASP A 167 16.76 25.09 -20.39
C ASP A 167 17.03 24.97 -21.91
N LEU A 168 16.63 23.84 -22.51
CA LEU A 168 16.72 23.62 -23.95
C LEU A 168 15.89 24.65 -24.74
N GLU A 169 14.65 24.91 -24.34
CA GLU A 169 13.77 25.88 -24.99
C GLU A 169 14.29 27.32 -24.87
N GLN A 170 14.82 27.72 -23.71
CA GLN A 170 15.45 29.02 -23.51
C GLN A 170 16.73 29.21 -24.34
N ARG A 171 17.56 28.16 -24.46
CA ARG A 171 18.82 28.20 -25.24
C ARG A 171 18.59 28.11 -26.75
N VAL A 172 17.60 27.33 -27.20
CA VAL A 172 17.19 27.25 -28.62
C VAL A 172 16.67 28.60 -29.13
N ALA A 173 16.11 29.44 -28.27
CA ALA A 173 15.70 30.81 -28.61
C ALA A 173 16.89 31.77 -28.87
N GLN A 174 18.13 31.41 -28.48
CA GLN A 174 19.30 32.29 -28.54
C GLN A 174 20.29 32.04 -29.69
N GLY A 175 20.06 31.06 -30.58
CA GLY A 175 20.91 30.87 -31.77
C GLY A 175 20.95 29.43 -32.32
N PRO A 176 21.62 29.20 -33.45
CA PRO A 176 21.53 27.95 -34.18
C PRO A 176 22.43 26.87 -33.54
N HIS A 177 21.89 26.09 -32.61
CA HIS A 177 22.58 24.91 -32.09
C HIS A 177 22.26 23.63 -32.86
N GLN A 178 23.32 22.81 -32.93
CA GLN A 178 23.52 21.59 -33.70
C GLN A 178 22.38 20.59 -33.56
N LYS A 179 21.99 19.95 -34.68
CA LYS A 179 21.18 18.72 -34.66
C LYS A 179 21.79 17.75 -33.64
N PHE A 180 21.01 17.31 -32.65
CA PHE A 180 21.32 16.26 -31.65
C PHE A 180 21.72 14.89 -32.24
N THR A 181 21.87 14.81 -33.55
CA THR A 181 22.29 13.65 -34.32
C THR A 181 23.33 14.09 -35.35
N ASN A 182 24.61 14.19 -34.97
CA ASN A 182 25.78 14.05 -35.88
C ASN A 182 27.14 14.31 -35.21
N SER A 183 27.50 13.57 -34.16
CA SER A 183 28.92 13.18 -33.98
C SER A 183 29.00 11.66 -33.99
N LEU A 184 29.35 11.13 -35.16
CA LEU A 184 29.36 9.72 -35.50
C LEU A 184 30.37 8.92 -34.66
N VAL A 185 29.94 8.40 -33.50
CA VAL A 185 30.50 7.12 -33.04
C VAL A 185 29.81 6.04 -33.87
N THR A 186 30.53 5.48 -34.84
CA THR A 186 30.00 4.40 -35.68
C THR A 186 29.65 3.19 -34.81
N TYR A 187 28.69 2.36 -35.24
CA TYR A 187 28.32 1.13 -34.51
C TYR A 187 29.54 0.21 -34.32
N LYS A 188 30.50 0.26 -35.26
CA LYS A 188 31.79 -0.40 -35.13
C LYS A 188 32.59 0.11 -33.93
N LYS A 189 32.67 1.43 -33.75
CA LYS A 189 33.37 2.03 -32.61
C LYS A 189 32.64 1.77 -31.28
N LEU A 190 31.31 1.77 -31.29
CA LEU A 190 30.49 1.38 -30.13
C LEU A 190 30.76 -0.08 -29.71
N ALA A 191 30.85 -0.99 -30.67
CA ALA A 191 31.18 -2.39 -30.43
C ALA A 191 32.58 -2.54 -29.81
N GLU A 192 33.59 -1.82 -30.33
CA GLU A 192 34.94 -1.79 -29.74
C GLU A 192 34.94 -1.30 -28.29
N LEU A 193 34.15 -0.27 -27.97
CA LEU A 193 34.10 0.33 -26.63
C LEU A 193 33.57 -0.64 -25.56
N ILE A 194 32.65 -1.53 -25.93
CA ILE A 194 32.11 -2.59 -25.05
C ILE A 194 32.91 -3.91 -25.15
N GLY A 195 34.08 -3.89 -25.80
CA GLY A 195 35.01 -5.02 -25.82
C GLY A 195 34.82 -6.05 -26.94
N LEU A 196 34.00 -5.75 -27.96
CA LEU A 196 33.80 -6.62 -29.11
C LEU A 196 34.87 -6.40 -30.17
N LYS A 197 35.59 -7.48 -30.53
CA LYS A 197 36.72 -7.42 -31.48
C LYS A 197 36.27 -7.42 -32.95
N ASN A 198 35.06 -7.91 -33.25
CA ASN A 198 34.43 -7.90 -34.57
C ASN A 198 32.93 -7.59 -34.45
N ALA A 199 32.34 -6.94 -35.47
CA ALA A 199 30.88 -6.81 -35.55
C ALA A 199 30.27 -8.20 -35.78
N ALA A 200 29.34 -8.60 -34.89
CA ALA A 200 28.78 -9.95 -34.71
C ALA A 200 29.74 -10.91 -33.97
N SER A 201 29.50 -11.23 -32.70
CA SER A 201 28.37 -12.09 -32.31
C SER A 201 27.89 -11.84 -30.88
N ALA A 202 26.57 -11.79 -30.67
CA ALA A 202 25.96 -11.70 -29.34
C ALA A 202 26.47 -12.79 -28.37
N SER A 203 26.96 -13.92 -28.89
CA SER A 203 27.59 -14.99 -28.09
C SER A 203 28.90 -14.57 -27.42
N GLU A 204 29.76 -13.80 -28.10
CA GLU A 204 31.01 -13.30 -27.50
C GLU A 204 30.72 -12.32 -26.37
N PHE A 205 29.74 -11.43 -26.58
CA PHE A 205 29.29 -10.51 -25.54
C PHE A 205 28.72 -11.26 -24.32
N ARG A 206 27.86 -12.26 -24.55
CA ARG A 206 27.30 -13.09 -23.47
C ARG A 206 28.38 -13.78 -22.66
N GLN A 207 29.41 -14.33 -23.32
CA GLN A 207 30.55 -14.94 -22.62
C GLN A 207 31.36 -13.92 -21.82
N LEU A 208 31.59 -12.72 -22.37
CA LEU A 208 32.26 -11.63 -21.66
C LEU A 208 31.51 -11.22 -20.38
N VAL A 209 30.19 -11.06 -20.46
CA VAL A 209 29.35 -10.66 -19.31
C VAL A 209 29.31 -11.77 -18.25
N LEU A 210 29.09 -13.02 -18.67
CA LEU A 210 28.97 -14.14 -17.74
C LEU A 210 30.29 -14.51 -17.08
N SER A 211 31.42 -14.42 -17.80
CA SER A 211 32.76 -14.69 -17.24
C SER A 211 33.18 -13.71 -16.13
N ASN A 212 32.64 -12.50 -16.16
CA ASN A 212 32.87 -11.48 -15.14
C ASN A 212 31.74 -11.40 -14.10
N SER A 213 30.67 -12.19 -14.23
CA SER A 213 29.53 -12.19 -13.30
C SER A 213 29.83 -13.02 -12.04
N ALA A 214 29.09 -12.78 -10.95
CA ALA A 214 29.17 -13.61 -9.75
C ALA A 214 28.42 -14.96 -9.90
N ILE A 215 27.78 -15.20 -11.05
CA ILE A 215 27.01 -16.42 -11.32
C ILE A 215 27.98 -17.52 -11.79
N LYS A 216 28.16 -18.57 -10.98
CA LYS A 216 28.99 -19.73 -11.36
C LYS A 216 28.26 -20.59 -12.40
N PRO A 217 28.91 -20.97 -13.52
CA PRO A 217 28.32 -21.92 -14.47
C PRO A 217 28.24 -23.32 -13.85
N ALA A 218 27.10 -23.99 -14.01
CA ALA A 218 26.94 -25.39 -13.63
C ALA A 218 27.81 -26.26 -14.56
N ILE A 219 28.79 -26.97 -13.99
CA ILE A 219 29.59 -27.96 -14.73
C ILE A 219 28.69 -29.17 -14.97
N SER A 220 28.27 -29.38 -16.22
CA SER A 220 27.53 -30.56 -16.64
C SER A 220 28.49 -31.76 -16.83
N SER A 221 28.32 -32.80 -16.02
CA SER A 221 28.84 -34.13 -16.33
C SER A 221 27.77 -35.18 -16.05
N GLY A 222 27.34 -35.90 -17.09
CA GLY A 222 26.67 -37.20 -16.98
C GLY A 222 25.15 -37.17 -17.11
N GLU A 223 24.72 -37.61 -18.29
CA GLU A 223 23.47 -38.29 -18.68
C GLU A 223 22.43 -38.60 -17.58
N ASP A 224 21.21 -38.08 -17.84
CA ASP A 224 19.87 -38.58 -17.49
C ASP A 224 18.99 -37.57 -16.72
N GLY A 225 17.87 -37.20 -17.34
CA GLY A 225 16.68 -36.66 -16.68
C GLY A 225 16.62 -35.13 -16.50
N GLU A 226 15.59 -34.53 -17.09
CA GLU A 226 15.07 -33.21 -16.72
C GLU A 226 14.74 -33.17 -15.22
N ASP A 227 15.65 -32.70 -14.35
CA ASP A 227 15.37 -32.21 -12.98
C ASP A 227 16.66 -31.78 -12.24
N ALA A 228 17.46 -30.88 -12.81
CA ALA A 228 18.61 -30.30 -12.10
C ALA A 228 19.01 -28.90 -12.60
N ALA A 229 18.22 -27.88 -12.25
CA ALA A 229 18.68 -26.48 -12.30
C ALA A 229 17.96 -25.62 -11.25
N ALA A 230 18.14 -25.97 -9.98
CA ALA A 230 17.77 -25.12 -8.85
C ALA A 230 18.99 -24.94 -7.94
N THR A 231 19.96 -24.13 -8.36
CA THR A 231 20.71 -23.35 -7.37
C THR A 231 19.70 -22.37 -6.78
N SER A 232 19.55 -22.36 -5.46
CA SER A 232 18.57 -21.53 -4.77
C SER A 232 18.79 -20.04 -5.06
N ASP A 233 18.00 -19.47 -5.97
CA ASP A 233 17.83 -18.01 -6.19
C ASP A 233 17.31 -17.31 -4.91
N ALA A 234 16.99 -18.06 -3.85
CA ALA A 234 16.48 -17.59 -2.57
C ALA A 234 17.51 -16.79 -1.75
N ASP A 235 18.82 -16.95 -2.00
CA ASP A 235 19.87 -16.35 -1.15
C ASP A 235 20.68 -15.21 -1.81
N LEU A 236 20.36 -14.83 -3.05
CA LEU A 236 21.06 -13.75 -3.78
C LEU A 236 20.47 -12.38 -3.43
N TYR A 237 20.78 -11.88 -2.24
CA TYR A 237 20.66 -10.46 -1.91
C TYR A 237 22.02 -9.77 -2.04
N PHE A 238 22.07 -8.45 -2.28
CA PHE A 238 23.35 -7.74 -2.37
C PHE A 238 24.09 -7.85 -1.03
N GLN A 239 25.12 -8.70 -1.02
CA GLN A 239 26.01 -8.90 0.12
C GLN A 239 27.35 -8.23 -0.18
N VAL A 240 27.84 -7.47 0.80
CA VAL A 240 29.14 -6.80 0.70
C VAL A 240 30.24 -7.86 0.84
N SER A 241 30.73 -8.37 -0.29
CA SER A 241 31.92 -9.22 -0.36
C SER A 241 33.16 -8.38 -0.71
N PRO A 242 34.38 -8.82 -0.35
CA PRO A 242 35.61 -8.12 -0.75
C PRO A 242 35.73 -7.91 -2.27
N GLU A 243 35.28 -8.89 -3.07
CA GLU A 243 35.26 -8.82 -4.53
C GLU A 243 34.26 -7.76 -5.04
N THR A 244 33.06 -7.72 -4.44
CA THR A 244 32.05 -6.70 -4.73
C THR A 244 32.58 -5.30 -4.41
N VAL A 245 33.16 -5.11 -3.22
CA VAL A 245 33.77 -3.82 -2.81
C VAL A 245 34.86 -3.38 -3.78
N GLN A 246 35.75 -4.30 -4.18
CA GLN A 246 36.81 -4.01 -5.13
C GLN A 246 36.27 -3.53 -6.48
N LYS A 247 35.20 -4.17 -7.00
CA LYS A 247 34.55 -3.74 -8.24
C LYS A 247 33.94 -2.34 -8.13
N TYR A 248 33.16 -2.06 -7.09
CA TYR A 248 32.56 -0.74 -6.93
C TYR A 248 33.61 0.37 -6.70
N ASN A 249 34.69 0.08 -5.97
CA ASN A 249 35.81 1.03 -5.80
C ASN A 249 36.54 1.34 -7.11
N ALA A 250 36.49 0.45 -8.10
CA ALA A 250 37.09 0.68 -9.42
C ALA A 250 36.19 1.50 -10.36
N VAL A 251 34.88 1.61 -10.10
CA VAL A 251 33.91 2.28 -10.98
C VAL A 251 34.29 3.74 -11.30
N PRO A 252 34.71 4.60 -10.34
CA PRO A 252 35.12 5.97 -10.65
C PRO A 252 36.25 6.02 -11.69
N ALA A 253 37.27 5.18 -11.55
CA ALA A 253 38.39 5.11 -12.49
C ALA A 253 37.97 4.60 -13.86
N VAL A 254 37.04 3.63 -13.93
CA VAL A 254 36.45 3.15 -15.18
C VAL A 254 35.71 4.28 -15.90
N LEU A 255 34.92 5.07 -15.17
CA LEU A 255 34.21 6.21 -15.74
C LEU A 255 35.17 7.28 -16.28
N GLU A 256 36.21 7.64 -15.52
CA GLU A 256 37.25 8.58 -15.98
C GLU A 256 37.96 8.08 -17.24
N GLN A 257 38.28 6.78 -17.31
CA GLN A 257 38.90 6.18 -18.49
C GLN A 257 37.97 6.25 -19.71
N VAL A 258 36.68 5.91 -19.55
CA VAL A 258 35.71 5.98 -20.64
C VAL A 258 35.50 7.44 -21.08
N ILE A 259 35.45 8.38 -20.14
CA ILE A 259 35.35 9.80 -20.45
C ILE A 259 36.54 10.27 -21.29
N ALA A 260 37.76 9.92 -20.88
CA ALA A 260 38.98 10.28 -21.59
C ALA A 260 39.07 9.66 -23.00
N GLU A 261 38.55 8.43 -23.17
CA GLU A 261 38.57 7.72 -24.45
C GLU A 261 37.48 8.21 -25.43
N VAL A 262 36.26 8.43 -24.94
CA VAL A 262 35.07 8.67 -25.78
C VAL A 262 34.80 10.15 -25.98
N PHE A 263 34.99 10.98 -24.94
CA PHE A 263 34.57 12.38 -24.93
C PHE A 263 35.77 13.34 -24.95
N THR A 264 36.80 12.99 -25.74
CA THR A 264 38.00 13.83 -25.93
C THR A 264 37.62 15.27 -26.27
N GLY A 265 38.12 16.24 -25.48
CA GLY A 265 37.84 17.66 -25.67
C GLY A 265 36.55 18.21 -25.06
N LYS A 266 35.65 17.35 -24.53
CA LYS A 266 34.43 17.82 -23.82
C LYS A 266 34.65 18.15 -22.33
N GLY A 267 35.76 17.67 -21.74
CA GLY A 267 36.17 18.06 -20.39
C GLY A 267 35.30 17.53 -19.24
N TYR A 268 34.46 16.50 -19.48
CA TYR A 268 33.62 15.92 -18.44
C TYR A 268 34.43 15.37 -17.25
N GLN A 269 33.88 15.53 -16.05
CA GLN A 269 34.47 15.07 -14.79
C GLN A 269 33.39 14.42 -13.90
N LEU A 270 33.77 13.59 -12.94
CA LEU A 270 32.81 12.97 -12.00
C LEU A 270 32.14 14.01 -11.09
N PHE A 271 32.90 15.04 -10.75
CA PHE A 271 32.48 16.24 -10.06
C PHE A 271 33.04 17.42 -10.85
N GLU A 272 32.23 18.42 -11.17
CA GLU A 272 32.63 19.54 -12.03
C GLU A 272 32.55 20.85 -11.26
N TYR A 273 33.68 21.55 -11.13
CA TYR A 273 33.72 22.87 -10.49
C TYR A 273 33.60 24.00 -11.51
N PHE A 274 32.76 24.98 -11.20
CA PHE A 274 32.69 26.25 -11.91
C PHE A 274 32.58 27.40 -10.91
N GLY A 275 33.41 28.42 -11.04
CA GLY A 275 33.45 29.51 -10.06
C GLY A 275 34.78 30.24 -10.00
N HIS A 276 34.89 31.18 -9.06
CA HIS A 276 36.14 31.88 -8.80
C HIS A 276 37.23 30.89 -8.34
N PRO A 277 38.50 30.95 -8.82
CA PRO A 277 39.55 30.00 -8.42
C PRO A 277 39.86 29.98 -6.92
N GLN A 278 39.58 31.08 -6.22
CA GLN A 278 39.68 31.23 -4.77
C GLN A 278 38.30 31.45 -4.14
N ALA A 279 37.28 30.70 -4.55
CA ALA A 279 35.95 30.83 -3.96
C ALA A 279 35.97 30.50 -2.46
N GLU A 280 35.32 31.34 -1.66
CA GLU A 280 35.12 31.17 -0.22
C GLU A 280 33.76 30.52 0.06
N HIS A 281 32.78 30.71 -0.84
CA HIS A 281 31.42 30.17 -0.73
C HIS A 281 31.14 29.25 -1.91
N VAL A 282 30.81 27.98 -1.63
CA VAL A 282 30.62 26.96 -2.67
C VAL A 282 29.25 26.30 -2.51
N LEU A 283 28.51 26.15 -3.62
CA LEU A 283 27.31 25.34 -3.65
C LEU A 283 27.62 23.95 -4.20
N VAL A 284 27.02 22.91 -3.63
CA VAL A 284 27.08 21.53 -4.15
C VAL A 284 25.68 21.13 -4.59
N VAL A 285 25.54 20.79 -5.87
CA VAL A 285 24.26 20.49 -6.52
C VAL A 285 24.37 19.24 -7.38
N MET A 286 23.24 18.60 -7.64
CA MET A 286 23.15 17.41 -8.49
C MET A 286 22.02 17.57 -9.50
N GLY A 287 22.18 16.92 -10.67
CA GLY A 287 21.20 16.99 -11.75
C GLY A 287 21.14 18.36 -12.41
N THR A 288 19.99 18.71 -12.96
CA THR A 288 19.80 19.90 -13.82
C THR A 288 19.87 21.23 -13.09
N ALA A 289 19.73 21.26 -11.76
CA ALA A 289 20.00 22.49 -10.99
C ALA A 289 21.43 23.01 -11.18
N SER A 290 22.35 22.14 -11.60
CA SER A 290 23.73 22.48 -11.92
C SER A 290 23.84 23.58 -12.98
N SER A 291 23.04 23.53 -14.06
CA SER A 291 23.07 24.57 -15.09
C SER A 291 22.53 25.90 -14.57
N VAL A 292 21.42 25.86 -13.81
CA VAL A 292 20.79 27.06 -13.24
C VAL A 292 21.70 27.77 -12.23
N VAL A 293 22.35 27.01 -11.33
CA VAL A 293 23.29 27.59 -10.36
C VAL A 293 24.57 28.07 -11.05
N LYS A 294 25.04 27.37 -12.09
CA LYS A 294 26.18 27.81 -12.90
C LYS A 294 25.91 29.17 -13.55
N ASP A 295 24.76 29.33 -14.19
CA ASP A 295 24.35 30.60 -14.80
C ASP A 295 24.19 31.72 -13.75
N ALA A 296 23.70 31.38 -12.54
CA ALA A 296 23.63 32.33 -11.43
C ALA A 296 25.01 32.77 -10.94
N VAL A 297 25.94 31.84 -10.75
CA VAL A 297 27.35 32.12 -10.42
C VAL A 297 28.01 32.96 -11.52
N GLU A 298 27.74 32.65 -12.79
CA GLU A 298 28.26 33.41 -13.92
C GLU A 298 27.74 34.85 -13.95
N SER A 299 26.45 35.05 -13.68
CA SER A 299 25.84 36.38 -13.58
C SER A 299 26.45 37.25 -12.47
N LEU A 300 27.03 36.62 -11.44
CA LEU A 300 27.69 37.32 -10.34
C LEU A 300 29.14 37.71 -10.67
N PHE A 301 29.76 37.16 -11.72
CA PHE A 301 31.11 37.56 -12.15
C PHE A 301 31.19 38.99 -12.66
N THR A 302 30.07 39.60 -13.05
CA THR A 302 30.06 41.04 -13.41
C THR A 302 30.46 41.91 -12.22
N ASN A 303 30.27 41.40 -10.99
CA ASN A 303 30.81 41.95 -9.75
C ASN A 303 32.08 41.16 -9.37
N TRP A 304 33.24 41.53 -9.93
CA TRP A 304 34.56 40.87 -9.77
C TRP A 304 35.05 40.59 -8.33
N ASN A 305 34.29 40.97 -7.30
CA ASN A 305 34.59 40.77 -5.89
C ASN A 305 33.86 39.56 -5.26
N ALA A 306 32.94 38.90 -5.95
CA ALA A 306 32.20 37.76 -5.40
C ALA A 306 33.02 36.45 -5.49
N LYS A 307 33.53 35.97 -4.36
CA LYS A 307 34.29 34.71 -4.25
C LYS A 307 33.36 33.49 -4.11
N VAL A 308 32.58 33.24 -5.15
CA VAL A 308 31.55 32.18 -5.17
C VAL A 308 31.85 31.12 -6.22
N GLY A 309 31.35 29.90 -6.01
CA GLY A 309 31.47 28.79 -6.96
C GLY A 309 30.41 27.70 -6.75
N VAL A 310 30.36 26.77 -7.69
CA VAL A 310 29.47 25.61 -7.69
C VAL A 310 30.22 24.35 -8.06
N VAL A 311 29.93 23.25 -7.35
CA VAL A 311 30.34 21.89 -7.69
C VAL A 311 29.11 21.11 -8.12
N SER A 312 29.15 20.61 -9.35
CA SER A 312 28.08 19.81 -9.94
C SER A 312 28.41 18.33 -9.82
N VAL A 313 27.49 17.55 -9.25
CA VAL A 313 27.67 16.12 -8.97
C VAL A 313 27.11 15.30 -10.14
N ARG A 314 28.00 14.62 -10.86
CA ARG A 314 27.64 13.72 -11.96
C ARG A 314 27.59 12.27 -11.49
N LEU A 315 28.56 11.83 -10.68
CA LEU A 315 28.57 10.51 -10.06
C LEU A 315 28.12 10.61 -8.59
N PHE A 316 26.91 10.13 -8.28
CA PHE A 316 26.40 10.10 -6.91
C PHE A 316 26.73 8.79 -6.17
N ARG A 317 26.64 7.66 -6.89
CA ARG A 317 27.00 6.33 -6.35
C ARG A 317 27.78 5.54 -7.38
N PRO A 318 28.89 4.86 -7.02
CA PRO A 318 29.57 4.95 -5.73
C PRO A 318 30.21 6.33 -5.54
N TRP A 319 30.15 6.87 -4.32
CA TRP A 319 30.73 8.17 -4.01
C TRP A 319 32.26 8.08 -3.99
N SER A 320 32.95 9.06 -4.58
CA SER A 320 34.41 9.12 -4.60
C SER A 320 34.90 10.36 -3.88
N THR A 321 35.23 10.21 -2.58
CA THR A 321 35.75 11.28 -1.73
C THR A 321 36.98 11.96 -2.36
N LYS A 322 37.91 11.17 -2.91
CA LYS A 322 39.11 11.67 -3.57
C LYS A 322 38.79 12.56 -4.78
N ALA A 323 37.86 12.14 -5.64
CA ALA A 323 37.50 12.91 -6.83
C ALA A 323 36.64 14.14 -6.48
N PHE A 324 35.84 14.07 -5.42
CA PHE A 324 35.07 15.22 -4.93
C PHE A 324 35.97 16.29 -4.31
N LEU A 325 36.85 15.91 -3.37
CA LEU A 325 37.73 16.86 -2.68
C LEU A 325 38.77 17.51 -3.61
N SER A 326 39.12 16.86 -4.72
CA SER A 326 40.10 17.41 -5.68
C SER A 326 39.56 18.62 -6.45
N VAL A 327 38.24 18.77 -6.56
CA VAL A 327 37.59 19.90 -7.25
C VAL A 327 37.16 21.02 -6.30
N ILE A 328 37.23 20.81 -4.98
CA ILE A 328 36.90 21.83 -3.98
C ILE A 328 38.04 22.87 -3.90
N PRO A 329 37.74 24.18 -4.06
CA PRO A 329 38.73 25.23 -3.87
C PRO A 329 39.35 25.22 -2.47
N ALA A 330 40.67 25.41 -2.37
CA ALA A 330 41.36 25.43 -1.08
C ALA A 330 40.94 26.60 -0.17
N ALA A 331 40.33 27.66 -0.74
CA ALA A 331 39.84 28.82 0.00
C ALA A 331 38.40 28.66 0.51
N ALA A 332 37.72 27.54 0.23
CA ALA A 332 36.33 27.35 0.62
C ALA A 332 36.19 27.34 2.15
N THR A 333 35.34 28.23 2.67
CA THR A 333 35.03 28.35 4.11
C THR A 333 33.58 28.02 4.41
N ASN A 334 32.67 28.19 3.44
CA ASN A 334 31.24 27.90 3.56
C ASN A 334 30.75 27.08 2.37
N ILE A 335 30.10 25.97 2.64
CA ILE A 335 29.56 25.06 1.63
C ILE A 335 28.07 24.85 1.89
N ALA A 336 27.23 25.12 0.89
CA ALA A 336 25.81 24.78 0.93
C ALA A 336 25.52 23.62 -0.01
N VAL A 337 24.90 22.56 0.50
CA VAL A 337 24.50 21.39 -0.28
C VAL A 337 23.00 21.45 -0.53
N LEU A 338 22.59 21.33 -1.79
CA LEU A 338 21.19 21.39 -2.20
C LEU A 338 20.68 20.02 -2.65
N ASP A 339 19.70 19.52 -1.92
CA ASP A 339 19.00 18.28 -2.23
C ASP A 339 17.59 18.57 -2.79
N ARG A 340 17.17 17.77 -3.76
CA ARG A 340 15.84 17.86 -4.40
C ARG A 340 14.90 16.77 -3.90
N MET A 341 14.71 16.69 -2.58
CA MET A 341 13.87 15.67 -1.95
C MET A 341 13.10 16.22 -0.76
N ASP A 342 11.94 15.63 -0.48
CA ASP A 342 11.20 15.90 0.76
C ASP A 342 11.13 14.66 1.65
N ASP A 343 11.88 14.71 2.74
CA ASP A 343 11.84 13.74 3.82
C ASP A 343 11.99 14.49 5.15
N ALA A 344 11.01 14.35 6.03
CA ALA A 344 10.97 14.98 7.34
C ALA A 344 11.66 14.14 8.43
N THR A 345 12.13 12.94 8.10
CA THR A 345 12.69 11.97 9.06
C THR A 345 14.20 11.89 9.05
N ASN A 346 14.87 12.51 8.07
CA ASN A 346 16.33 12.49 7.95
C ASN A 346 16.99 13.52 8.88
N VAL A 347 18.10 13.12 9.51
CA VAL A 347 18.99 14.02 10.28
C VAL A 347 19.71 15.02 9.36
N GLY A 348 19.90 14.65 8.10
CA GLY A 348 20.38 15.49 7.01
C GLY A 348 20.17 14.77 5.68
N GLU A 349 20.08 15.51 4.58
CA GLU A 349 19.78 14.94 3.27
C GLU A 349 20.95 14.07 2.73
N PRO A 350 20.71 13.05 1.89
CA PRO A 350 21.73 12.08 1.49
C PRO A 350 22.96 12.70 0.82
N LEU A 351 22.79 13.65 -0.11
CA LEU A 351 23.93 14.32 -0.73
C LEU A 351 24.67 15.18 0.31
N PHE A 352 23.94 15.92 1.15
CA PHE A 352 24.52 16.63 2.29
C PHE A 352 25.37 15.71 3.19
N LEU A 353 24.86 14.52 3.52
CA LEU A 353 25.57 13.56 4.38
C LEU A 353 26.86 13.02 3.73
N ASP A 354 26.86 12.74 2.42
CA ASP A 354 28.08 12.28 1.71
C ASP A 354 29.13 13.38 1.59
N VAL A 355 28.69 14.62 1.35
CA VAL A 355 29.57 15.79 1.36
C VAL A 355 30.17 16.00 2.75
N LEU A 356 29.34 16.00 3.79
CA LEU A 356 29.77 16.14 5.18
C LEU A 356 30.80 15.06 5.54
N ALA A 357 30.53 13.80 5.20
CA ALA A 357 31.45 12.68 5.44
C ALA A 357 32.78 12.82 4.68
N SER A 358 32.77 13.39 3.48
CA SER A 358 33.99 13.62 2.69
C SER A 358 34.98 14.55 3.40
N PHE A 359 34.50 15.57 4.09
CA PHE A 359 35.35 16.50 4.83
C PHE A 359 35.82 15.97 6.20
N GLN A 360 35.36 14.78 6.61
CA GLN A 360 35.83 14.06 7.79
C GLN A 360 36.84 12.95 7.44
N SER A 361 37.20 12.80 6.16
CA SER A 361 38.10 11.74 5.71
C SER A 361 39.59 12.09 5.91
N GLU A 362 40.47 11.08 5.87
CA GLU A 362 41.92 11.28 5.99
C GLU A 362 42.45 12.22 4.89
N GLU A 363 41.84 12.22 3.70
CA GLU A 363 42.19 13.08 2.57
C GLU A 363 42.01 14.59 2.82
N TRP A 364 41.25 15.00 3.86
CA TRP A 364 41.06 16.40 4.25
C TRP A 364 41.67 16.76 5.63
N SER A 365 42.28 15.79 6.32
CA SER A 365 42.69 15.91 7.73
C SER A 365 43.68 17.04 8.07
N ASP A 366 44.47 17.52 7.10
CA ASP A 366 45.47 18.59 7.29
C ASP A 366 44.95 20.01 7.02
N LYS A 367 43.64 20.17 6.73
CA LYS A 367 43.02 21.47 6.36
C LYS A 367 41.91 21.84 7.33
N ALA A 368 41.64 23.15 7.47
CA ALA A 368 40.47 23.61 8.20
C ALA A 368 39.19 23.11 7.50
N THR A 369 38.29 22.49 8.25
CA THR A 369 37.00 22.03 7.74
C THR A 369 36.08 23.24 7.50
N PRO A 370 35.52 23.41 6.28
CA PRO A 370 34.56 24.48 6.02
C PRO A 370 33.25 24.24 6.80
N THR A 371 32.47 25.31 6.99
CA THR A 371 31.10 25.19 7.50
C THR A 371 30.23 24.60 6.40
N ILE A 372 29.55 23.48 6.67
CA ILE A 372 28.71 22.79 5.68
C ILE A 372 27.26 22.85 6.15
N ILE A 373 26.39 23.40 5.31
CA ILE A 373 24.94 23.49 5.55
C ILE A 373 24.18 22.73 4.45
N GLY A 374 23.00 22.21 4.80
CA GLY A 374 22.11 21.49 3.89
C GLY A 374 20.84 22.30 3.65
N GLY A 375 20.28 22.20 2.46
CA GLY A 375 19.01 22.83 2.12
C GLY A 375 18.28 22.12 0.99
N LYS A 376 16.98 22.41 0.88
CA LYS A 376 16.04 21.75 -0.05
C LYS A 376 15.49 22.71 -1.09
N TYR A 377 15.25 22.22 -2.30
CA TYR A 377 14.59 22.99 -3.36
C TYR A 377 13.59 22.16 -4.18
N ALA A 378 12.55 22.82 -4.70
CA ALA A 378 11.60 22.28 -5.68
C ALA A 378 10.96 20.92 -5.31
N CYS A 379 10.65 20.69 -4.02
CA CYS A 379 10.22 19.38 -3.51
C CYS A 379 8.70 19.13 -3.63
N HIS A 380 7.89 20.14 -4.02
CA HIS A 380 6.44 20.03 -4.10
C HIS A 380 5.82 20.78 -5.30
N ALA A 381 5.25 20.01 -6.23
CA ALA A 381 4.38 20.43 -7.35
C ALA A 381 5.05 20.88 -8.67
N HIS A 382 4.30 20.62 -9.74
CA HIS A 382 4.60 20.82 -11.16
C HIS A 382 4.97 22.25 -11.61
N ASP A 383 4.83 23.26 -10.73
CA ASP A 383 5.01 24.69 -11.08
C ASP A 383 6.20 25.36 -10.35
N GLN A 384 7.02 24.60 -9.60
CA GLN A 384 8.19 25.16 -8.91
C GLN A 384 9.39 25.24 -9.85
N VAL A 385 9.51 26.33 -10.59
CA VAL A 385 10.70 26.63 -11.40
C VAL A 385 11.81 27.13 -10.46
N PHE A 386 12.85 26.30 -10.23
CA PHE A 386 14.12 26.78 -9.70
C PHE A 386 14.84 27.52 -10.82
N ASP A 387 14.88 28.85 -10.73
CA ASP A 387 15.41 29.73 -11.75
C ASP A 387 16.72 30.42 -11.31
N VAL A 388 17.35 31.11 -12.26
CA VAL A 388 18.64 31.81 -12.05
C VAL A 388 18.52 32.88 -10.96
N VAL A 389 17.36 33.54 -10.81
CA VAL A 389 17.12 34.58 -9.80
C VAL A 389 17.10 33.99 -8.40
N THR A 390 16.41 32.87 -8.23
CA THR A 390 16.34 32.11 -6.98
C THR A 390 17.72 31.57 -6.60
N ALA A 391 18.43 30.97 -7.57
CA ALA A 391 19.80 30.50 -7.38
C ALA A 391 20.77 31.63 -7.01
N ARG A 392 20.62 32.82 -7.60
CA ARG A 392 21.44 34.00 -7.25
C ARG A 392 21.20 34.44 -5.81
N THR A 393 19.94 34.53 -5.40
CA THR A 393 19.56 34.90 -4.02
C THR A 393 20.17 33.94 -3.00
N LEU A 394 20.20 32.65 -3.33
CA LEU A 394 20.84 31.64 -2.51
C LEU A 394 22.36 31.85 -2.40
N VAL A 395 23.03 32.12 -3.52
CA VAL A 395 24.49 32.36 -3.55
C VAL A 395 24.83 33.62 -2.74
N GLU A 396 24.04 34.69 -2.88
CA GLU A 396 24.20 35.93 -2.12
C GLU A 396 23.96 35.72 -0.61
N GLY A 397 22.90 34.99 -0.24
CA GLY A 397 22.62 34.65 1.16
C GLY A 397 23.70 33.76 1.81
N LEU A 398 24.30 32.84 1.04
CA LEU A 398 25.44 32.05 1.50
C LEU A 398 26.67 32.93 1.73
N ALA A 399 26.91 33.89 0.85
CA ALA A 399 28.01 34.85 0.98
C ALA A 399 27.81 35.80 2.18
N ALA A 400 26.57 36.18 2.47
CA ALA A 400 26.20 37.04 3.59
C ALA A 400 26.15 36.31 4.96
N GLY A 401 26.21 34.97 4.97
CA GLY A 401 26.08 34.16 6.20
C GLY A 401 24.65 34.12 6.75
N GLU A 402 23.64 34.36 5.90
CA GLU A 402 22.23 34.43 6.28
C GLU A 402 21.52 33.07 6.25
N LEU A 403 22.14 32.06 5.63
CA LEU A 403 21.58 30.72 5.49
C LEU A 403 21.90 29.85 6.70
N GLN A 404 20.89 29.15 7.22
CA GLN A 404 21.04 28.15 8.28
C GLN A 404 20.72 26.76 7.74
N HIS A 405 21.38 25.73 8.28
CA HIS A 405 21.10 24.33 7.92
C HIS A 405 19.60 24.00 8.04
N GLY A 406 19.07 23.28 7.05
CA GLY A 406 17.65 22.91 6.95
C GLY A 406 16.78 23.94 6.22
N PHE A 407 17.37 24.91 5.51
CA PHE A 407 16.60 25.88 4.74
C PHE A 407 15.84 25.24 3.56
N THR A 408 14.66 25.76 3.24
CA THR A 408 13.83 25.27 2.11
C THR A 408 13.47 26.43 1.18
N ILE A 409 13.67 26.23 -0.12
CA ILE A 409 13.37 27.21 -1.16
C ILE A 409 12.02 26.89 -1.80
N ALA A 410 11.03 27.78 -1.67
CA ALA A 410 9.74 27.71 -2.34
C ALA A 410 9.44 29.04 -3.07
N SER A 411 9.05 28.99 -4.35
CA SER A 411 8.51 30.16 -5.07
C SER A 411 7.08 30.48 -4.59
N SER A 412 6.71 31.76 -4.62
CA SER A 412 5.42 32.26 -4.12
C SER A 412 4.24 31.61 -4.87
N PRO A 413 3.23 31.04 -4.18
CA PRO A 413 2.11 30.36 -4.81
C PRO A 413 1.06 31.35 -5.39
N SER A 414 0.39 30.95 -6.48
CA SER A 414 -0.72 31.68 -7.09
C SER A 414 -1.99 31.65 -6.21
N GLU A 415 -2.89 32.65 -6.36
CA GLU A 415 -4.11 32.82 -5.54
C GLU A 415 -5.05 31.58 -5.54
N GLU A 416 -5.07 30.78 -6.62
CA GLU A 416 -5.82 29.50 -6.66
C GLU A 416 -5.16 28.41 -5.81
N GLN A 417 -3.82 28.39 -5.73
CA GLN A 417 -3.09 27.50 -4.84
C GLN A 417 -3.19 27.98 -3.39
N VAL A 418 -3.38 29.27 -3.12
CA VAL A 418 -3.69 29.77 -1.78
C VAL A 418 -5.05 29.26 -1.33
N GLN A 419 -6.05 29.14 -2.21
CA GLN A 419 -7.34 28.53 -1.85
C GLN A 419 -7.25 27.00 -1.67
N ALA A 420 -6.53 26.29 -2.55
CA ALA A 420 -6.34 24.84 -2.42
C ALA A 420 -5.43 24.46 -1.24
N LYS A 421 -4.36 25.24 -0.96
CA LYS A 421 -3.52 25.11 0.24
C LYS A 421 -4.17 25.73 1.47
N GLN A 422 -5.09 26.68 1.41
CA GLN A 422 -5.87 27.09 2.60
C GLN A 422 -6.90 26.02 2.95
N LEU A 423 -7.44 25.29 1.97
CA LEU A 423 -8.18 24.06 2.23
C LEU A 423 -7.23 23.01 2.87
N VAL A 424 -6.11 22.66 2.25
CA VAL A 424 -5.20 21.61 2.77
C VAL A 424 -4.47 22.00 4.07
N SER A 425 -3.99 23.23 4.21
CA SER A 425 -3.31 23.78 5.40
C SER A 425 -4.29 24.11 6.51
N GLY A 426 -5.50 24.55 6.17
CA GLY A 426 -6.60 24.68 7.13
C GLY A 426 -6.97 23.33 7.74
N TYR A 427 -6.89 22.23 6.97
CA TYR A 427 -7.10 20.87 7.47
C TYR A 427 -5.89 20.32 8.26
N VAL A 428 -4.66 20.46 7.76
CA VAL A 428 -3.46 19.90 8.40
C VAL A 428 -3.10 20.64 9.70
N SER A 429 -3.43 21.93 9.82
CA SER A 429 -3.18 22.68 11.05
C SER A 429 -4.23 22.45 12.15
N SER A 430 -5.31 21.71 11.88
CA SER A 430 -6.41 21.54 12.83
C SER A 430 -6.90 20.10 13.08
N SER A 431 -6.20 19.05 12.63
CA SER A 431 -6.72 17.68 12.77
C SER A 431 -5.78 16.70 13.48
N ASP A 432 -5.98 16.55 14.80
CA ASP A 432 -5.64 15.35 15.59
C ASP A 432 -6.57 14.14 15.24
N GLY A 433 -6.84 13.91 13.95
CA GLY A 433 -7.86 12.97 13.47
C GLY A 433 -7.31 11.69 12.84
N PHE A 434 -7.87 10.53 13.21
CA PHE A 434 -7.50 9.20 12.68
C PHE A 434 -7.77 9.04 11.18
N GLU A 435 -8.54 9.92 10.53
CA GLU A 435 -8.83 9.85 9.09
C GLU A 435 -7.69 10.36 8.18
N ALA A 436 -6.79 11.20 8.71
CA ALA A 436 -5.79 11.91 7.92
C ALA A 436 -4.83 11.01 7.10
N PRO A 437 -4.33 9.86 7.61
CA PRO A 437 -3.48 8.96 6.84
C PRO A 437 -4.19 8.36 5.62
N TYR A 438 -5.48 8.04 5.75
CA TYR A 438 -6.27 7.44 4.68
C TYR A 438 -6.62 8.45 3.60
N VAL A 439 -6.98 9.67 3.99
CA VAL A 439 -7.22 10.78 3.05
C VAL A 439 -5.95 11.12 2.31
N LYS A 440 -4.80 11.17 3.00
CA LYS A 440 -3.48 11.38 2.38
C LYS A 440 -3.16 10.30 1.36
N MET A 441 -3.40 9.03 1.70
CA MET A 441 -3.22 7.90 0.78
C MET A 441 -4.13 8.02 -0.46
N LEU A 442 -5.41 8.35 -0.29
CA LEU A 442 -6.35 8.51 -1.41
C LEU A 442 -5.94 9.66 -2.34
N LEU A 443 -5.50 10.79 -1.76
CA LEU A 443 -5.00 11.92 -2.53
C LEU A 443 -3.68 11.57 -3.24
N GLN A 444 -2.82 10.73 -2.68
CA GLN A 444 -1.60 10.24 -3.34
C GLN A 444 -1.91 9.28 -4.49
N LEU A 445 -2.88 8.37 -4.32
CA LEU A 445 -3.23 7.38 -5.33
C LEU A 445 -4.01 7.96 -6.51
N PHE A 446 -4.89 8.93 -6.24
CA PHE A 446 -5.83 9.46 -7.24
C PHE A 446 -5.52 10.90 -7.66
N GLU A 447 -4.63 11.60 -6.95
CA GLU A 447 -4.17 12.96 -7.24
C GLU A 447 -5.33 13.91 -7.57
N GLN A 448 -5.25 14.64 -8.69
CA GLN A 448 -6.27 15.59 -9.14
C GLN A 448 -7.60 14.93 -9.53
N ARG A 449 -7.65 13.60 -9.64
CA ARG A 449 -8.88 12.84 -9.93
C ARG A 449 -9.64 12.47 -8.66
N ALA A 450 -9.03 12.61 -7.48
CA ALA A 450 -9.67 12.32 -6.21
C ALA A 450 -10.81 13.33 -5.97
N VAL A 451 -12.03 12.83 -5.81
CA VAL A 451 -13.12 13.63 -5.24
C VAL A 451 -13.56 12.94 -3.97
N ILE A 452 -13.33 13.58 -2.83
CA ILE A 452 -13.62 13.02 -1.52
C ILE A 452 -14.80 13.79 -0.93
N ALA A 453 -15.90 13.08 -0.67
CA ALA A 453 -17.06 13.60 0.05
C ALA A 453 -17.06 13.12 1.51
N ASN A 454 -17.72 13.86 2.40
CA ASN A 454 -17.99 13.51 3.81
C ASN A 454 -16.74 13.45 4.74
N LEU A 455 -15.74 14.31 4.52
CA LEU A 455 -14.58 14.47 5.44
C LEU A 455 -15.03 15.07 6.79
N VAL A 456 -14.77 14.36 7.90
CA VAL A 456 -15.24 14.75 9.25
C VAL A 456 -14.19 15.62 9.99
N ARG A 457 -14.71 16.62 10.73
CA ARG A 457 -14.08 17.53 11.72
C ARG A 457 -13.61 18.93 11.24
N LYS A 458 -14.60 19.84 11.23
CA LYS A 458 -14.64 21.32 11.44
C LYS A 458 -13.93 22.29 10.47
N THR A 459 -14.69 22.80 9.51
CA THR A 459 -15.16 24.21 9.41
C THR A 459 -15.80 24.42 8.02
N THR A 460 -17.12 24.33 7.94
CA THR A 460 -17.84 25.08 6.90
C THR A 460 -18.49 26.29 7.56
N ILE A 461 -18.72 27.32 6.76
CA ILE A 461 -18.93 28.74 7.10
C ILE A 461 -20.26 29.00 7.86
N TRP A 462 -20.89 27.95 8.43
CA TRP A 462 -22.16 27.98 9.14
C TRP A 462 -22.21 26.98 10.31
N LYS A 463 -21.53 27.26 11.43
CA LYS A 463 -22.05 27.32 12.81
C LYS A 463 -20.94 27.12 13.88
N ASP A 464 -20.82 28.14 14.74
CA ASP A 464 -20.55 27.96 16.16
C ASP A 464 -21.89 27.62 16.88
N ASN A 465 -21.82 26.68 17.82
CA ASN A 465 -22.76 26.45 18.94
C ASN A 465 -24.21 26.97 18.82
N ASP A 466 -25.10 26.25 18.13
CA ASP A 466 -26.54 26.42 18.39
C ASP A 466 -27.35 25.14 18.10
N ASP A 467 -28.03 24.64 19.13
CA ASP A 467 -28.87 23.43 19.22
C ASP A 467 -30.22 23.55 18.46
N SER A 468 -30.21 24.08 17.24
CA SER A 468 -31.41 24.16 16.39
C SER A 468 -31.49 23.02 15.37
N LYS A 469 -32.61 22.28 15.44
CA LYS A 469 -32.96 20.97 14.83
C LYS A 469 -33.07 20.88 13.30
N ASP A 470 -32.62 21.85 12.51
CA ASP A 470 -32.97 21.91 11.07
C ASP A 470 -31.77 21.98 10.09
N SER A 471 -30.64 21.35 10.37
CA SER A 471 -29.52 21.24 9.42
C SER A 471 -29.37 19.82 8.86
N VAL A 472 -29.38 19.68 7.53
CA VAL A 472 -29.08 18.43 6.83
C VAL A 472 -27.66 17.96 7.21
N PRO A 473 -27.47 16.72 7.70
CA PRO A 473 -26.15 16.27 8.13
C PRO A 473 -25.19 16.15 6.93
N LEU A 474 -24.09 16.92 6.95
CA LEU A 474 -22.95 16.82 6.00
C LEU A 474 -22.25 15.45 6.04
N GLU A 475 -22.67 14.60 6.98
CA GLU A 475 -22.14 13.27 7.26
C GLU A 475 -23.01 12.17 6.63
N SER A 476 -24.06 12.47 5.85
CA SER A 476 -24.92 11.43 5.24
C SER A 476 -24.37 10.89 3.92
N GLY A 477 -24.50 9.58 3.68
CA GLY A 477 -24.14 8.95 2.41
C GLY A 477 -24.92 9.50 1.22
N GLU A 478 -26.14 10.02 1.45
CA GLU A 478 -26.94 10.73 0.46
C GLU A 478 -26.27 12.02 -0.04
N PHE A 479 -25.58 12.76 0.83
CA PHE A 479 -24.84 13.95 0.42
C PHE A 479 -23.68 13.58 -0.52
N GLY A 480 -22.85 12.61 -0.11
CA GLY A 480 -21.76 12.11 -0.95
C GLY A 480 -22.27 11.50 -2.27
N PHE A 481 -23.43 10.85 -2.24
CA PHE A 481 -24.09 10.35 -3.44
C PHE A 481 -24.67 11.48 -4.31
N GLY A 482 -25.19 12.55 -3.71
CA GLY A 482 -25.60 13.76 -4.42
C GLY A 482 -24.43 14.43 -5.14
N VAL A 483 -23.25 14.47 -4.53
CA VAL A 483 -22.00 14.92 -5.19
C VAL A 483 -21.68 14.03 -6.40
N HIS A 484 -21.81 12.71 -6.25
CA HIS A 484 -21.63 11.76 -7.35
C HIS A 484 -22.62 12.01 -8.50
N LEU A 485 -23.91 12.16 -8.20
CA LEU A 485 -24.94 12.49 -9.19
C LEU A 485 -24.67 13.84 -9.87
N GLY A 486 -24.15 14.83 -9.13
CA GLY A 486 -23.72 16.11 -9.68
C GLY A 486 -22.57 15.99 -10.68
N ILE A 487 -21.59 15.11 -10.41
CA ILE A 487 -20.51 14.79 -11.35
C ILE A 487 -21.07 14.12 -12.60
N LEU A 488 -21.98 13.15 -12.46
CA LEU A 488 -22.63 12.50 -13.59
C LEU A 488 -23.41 13.51 -14.44
N ALA A 489 -24.16 14.42 -13.80
CA ALA A 489 -24.89 15.48 -14.49
C ALA A 489 -23.95 16.44 -15.24
N LYS A 490 -22.82 16.82 -14.63
CA LYS A 490 -21.81 17.67 -15.29
C LYS A 490 -21.11 16.97 -16.44
N ARG A 491 -20.85 15.66 -16.31
CA ARG A 491 -20.28 14.84 -17.38
C ARG A 491 -21.27 14.67 -18.53
N GLN A 492 -22.56 14.52 -18.22
CA GLN A 492 -23.63 14.48 -19.21
C GLN A 492 -23.79 15.85 -19.91
N GLN A 493 -23.77 16.95 -19.15
CA GLN A 493 -23.75 18.31 -19.71
C GLN A 493 -22.57 18.49 -20.66
N LEU A 494 -21.36 18.10 -20.26
CA LEU A 494 -20.18 18.15 -21.12
C LEU A 494 -20.41 17.38 -22.42
N LYS A 495 -20.97 16.17 -22.34
CA LYS A 495 -21.29 15.34 -23.50
C LYS A 495 -22.29 16.01 -24.43
N ASP A 496 -23.32 16.65 -23.89
CA ASP A 496 -24.34 17.33 -24.68
C ASP A 496 -23.77 18.58 -25.37
N THR A 497 -22.96 19.37 -24.66
CA THR A 497 -22.28 20.55 -25.23
C THR A 497 -21.27 20.15 -26.31
N VAL A 498 -20.51 19.06 -26.10
CA VAL A 498 -19.60 18.50 -27.12
C VAL A 498 -20.38 18.02 -28.34
N ASN A 499 -21.50 17.32 -28.16
CA ASN A 499 -22.34 16.88 -29.28
C ASN A 499 -22.99 18.05 -30.03
N ALA A 500 -23.38 19.11 -29.34
CA ALA A 500 -23.90 20.33 -29.94
C ALA A 500 -22.83 21.03 -30.80
N LEU A 501 -21.61 21.15 -30.26
CA LEU A 501 -20.46 21.69 -30.98
C LEU A 501 -20.13 20.87 -32.24
N LEU A 502 -20.18 19.53 -32.14
CA LEU A 502 -19.90 18.63 -33.27
C LEU A 502 -20.99 18.65 -34.36
N LYS A 503 -22.22 19.09 -34.03
CA LYS A 503 -23.33 19.24 -34.97
C LYS A 503 -23.33 20.60 -35.68
N ASP A 504 -22.79 21.63 -35.05
CA ASP A 504 -22.59 22.94 -35.68
C ASP A 504 -21.37 22.89 -36.61
N ALA A 505 -21.62 22.71 -37.91
CA ALA A 505 -20.57 22.59 -38.91
C ALA A 505 -19.69 23.85 -39.00
N ALA A 506 -20.24 25.04 -38.74
CA ALA A 506 -19.47 26.28 -38.76
C ALA A 506 -18.54 26.37 -37.55
N ALA A 507 -19.05 26.07 -36.35
CA ALA A 507 -18.26 26.08 -35.12
C ALA A 507 -17.19 24.96 -35.11
N ALA A 508 -17.53 23.75 -35.57
CA ALA A 508 -16.59 22.65 -35.69
C ALA A 508 -15.48 22.91 -36.72
N SER A 509 -15.80 23.57 -37.85
CA SER A 509 -14.80 23.92 -38.87
C SER A 509 -13.82 25.01 -38.41
N ALA A 510 -14.20 25.80 -37.39
CA ALA A 510 -13.34 26.82 -36.80
C ALA A 510 -12.33 26.26 -35.79
N LEU A 511 -12.45 25.00 -35.39
CA LEU A 511 -11.55 24.30 -34.46
C LEU A 511 -10.49 23.49 -35.19
N SER A 512 -9.40 23.13 -34.51
CA SER A 512 -8.43 22.22 -35.11
C SER A 512 -9.06 20.86 -35.42
N GLN A 513 -8.71 20.30 -36.58
CA GLN A 513 -9.22 19.01 -37.04
C GLN A 513 -8.93 17.88 -36.02
N ARG A 514 -7.80 17.98 -35.30
CA ARG A 514 -7.42 17.05 -34.24
C ARG A 514 -8.33 17.15 -33.02
N LEU A 515 -8.65 18.37 -32.56
CA LEU A 515 -9.57 18.56 -31.43
C LEU A 515 -10.96 18.01 -31.76
N VAL A 516 -11.49 18.28 -32.96
CA VAL A 516 -12.79 17.75 -33.41
C VAL A 516 -12.79 16.21 -33.47
N GLU A 517 -11.69 15.60 -33.93
CA GLU A 517 -11.53 14.15 -33.94
C GLU A 517 -11.49 13.57 -32.52
N CYS A 518 -10.70 14.16 -31.61
CA CYS A 518 -10.62 13.71 -30.21
C CYS A 518 -11.97 13.86 -29.48
N LEU A 519 -12.67 14.98 -29.67
CA LEU A 519 -14.02 15.20 -29.12
C LEU A 519 -15.03 14.16 -29.66
N ARG A 520 -14.95 13.82 -30.96
CA ARG A 520 -15.81 12.78 -31.57
C ARG A 520 -15.46 11.38 -31.05
N GLN A 521 -14.18 11.08 -30.85
CA GLN A 521 -13.74 9.82 -30.25
C GLN A 521 -14.20 9.69 -28.80
N TRP A 522 -14.09 10.77 -28.01
CA TRP A 522 -14.57 10.81 -26.62
C TRP A 522 -16.10 10.70 -26.51
N ALA A 523 -16.84 11.34 -27.43
CA ALA A 523 -18.30 11.26 -27.45
C ALA A 523 -18.84 9.88 -27.88
N SER A 524 -18.11 9.16 -28.74
CA SER A 524 -18.51 7.86 -29.29
C SER A 524 -18.06 6.64 -28.47
N LYS A 525 -16.92 6.73 -27.77
CA LYS A 525 -16.42 5.70 -26.85
C LYS A 525 -16.38 6.28 -25.44
N GLN A 526 -17.20 5.78 -24.52
CA GLN A 526 -17.06 6.12 -23.10
C GLN A 526 -15.63 5.74 -22.65
N PRO A 527 -14.72 6.69 -22.37
CA PRO A 527 -13.32 6.35 -22.27
C PRO A 527 -13.02 5.82 -20.87
N LYS A 528 -12.40 4.64 -20.81
CA LYS A 528 -11.58 4.18 -19.68
C LYS A 528 -10.16 4.79 -19.71
N HIS A 529 -9.91 5.80 -20.55
CA HIS A 529 -8.57 6.22 -20.95
C HIS A 529 -8.28 7.68 -20.60
N ASP A 530 -7.41 7.90 -19.60
CA ASP A 530 -6.92 9.23 -19.19
C ASP A 530 -6.15 9.96 -20.31
N ALA A 531 -5.53 9.22 -21.24
CA ALA A 531 -4.73 9.77 -22.33
C ALA A 531 -5.53 10.64 -23.33
N LEU A 532 -6.76 10.24 -23.67
CA LEU A 532 -7.61 10.98 -24.62
C LEU A 532 -8.14 12.27 -23.99
N ALA A 533 -8.49 12.20 -22.70
CA ALA A 533 -8.98 13.35 -21.95
C ALA A 533 -7.89 14.42 -21.79
N ASN A 534 -6.66 14.03 -21.44
CA ASN A 534 -5.53 14.95 -21.33
C ASN A 534 -5.21 15.63 -22.67
N GLU A 535 -5.25 14.89 -23.78
CA GLU A 535 -5.07 15.47 -25.12
C GLU A 535 -6.17 16.51 -25.44
N ILE A 536 -7.43 16.25 -25.10
CA ILE A 536 -8.53 17.19 -25.31
C ILE A 536 -8.34 18.47 -24.50
N VAL A 537 -7.94 18.36 -23.22
CA VAL A 537 -7.72 19.52 -22.34
C VAL A 537 -6.63 20.42 -22.89
N ILE A 538 -5.49 19.86 -23.28
CA ILE A 538 -4.36 20.60 -23.86
C ILE A 538 -4.76 21.31 -25.16
N LEU A 539 -5.51 20.63 -26.04
CA LEU A 539 -5.98 21.22 -27.29
C LEU A 539 -7.01 22.33 -27.06
N LEU A 540 -7.87 22.20 -26.04
CA LEU A 540 -8.82 23.24 -25.65
C LEU A 540 -8.13 24.48 -25.06
N GLU A 541 -7.04 24.33 -24.32
CA GLU A 541 -6.27 25.46 -23.74
C GLU A 541 -5.71 26.39 -24.82
N ASN A 542 -5.26 25.82 -25.93
CA ASN A 542 -4.76 26.58 -27.09
C ASN A 542 -5.87 27.28 -27.90
N GLU A 543 -7.12 26.85 -27.71
CA GLU A 543 -8.27 27.32 -28.51
C GLU A 543 -9.33 28.07 -27.68
N GLN A 544 -9.08 28.31 -26.39
CA GLN A 544 -10.01 28.92 -25.43
C GLN A 544 -10.47 30.34 -25.78
N HIS A 545 -9.71 31.06 -26.62
CA HIS A 545 -10.05 32.42 -27.06
C HIS A 545 -11.24 32.47 -28.03
N LYS A 546 -11.67 31.32 -28.57
CA LYS A 546 -12.82 31.18 -29.45
C LYS A 546 -14.10 31.15 -28.58
N ARG A 547 -14.85 32.25 -28.54
CA ARG A 547 -16.06 32.42 -27.71
C ARG A 547 -17.21 31.50 -28.17
N GLY A 548 -18.09 31.08 -27.25
CA GLY A 548 -19.25 30.22 -27.51
C GLY A 548 -19.17 28.88 -26.78
N LEU A 549 -19.68 27.80 -27.40
CA LEU A 549 -19.70 26.43 -26.82
C LEU A 549 -18.33 25.91 -26.39
N VAL A 550 -17.25 26.40 -27.02
CA VAL A 550 -15.86 26.05 -26.68
C VAL A 550 -15.47 26.53 -25.28
N SER A 551 -15.93 27.71 -24.87
CA SER A 551 -15.69 28.25 -23.52
C SER A 551 -16.48 27.46 -22.46
N GLU A 552 -17.69 27.00 -22.79
CA GLU A 552 -18.48 26.12 -21.91
C GLU A 552 -17.84 24.74 -21.75
N ILE A 553 -17.32 24.16 -22.84
CA ILE A 553 -16.58 22.90 -22.82
C ILE A 553 -15.28 23.05 -22.00
N TYR A 554 -14.60 24.18 -22.15
CA TYR A 554 -13.40 24.50 -21.38
C TYR A 554 -13.68 24.60 -19.88
N ALA A 555 -14.79 25.23 -19.48
CA ALA A 555 -15.20 25.31 -18.08
C ALA A 555 -15.50 23.92 -17.46
N LEU A 556 -15.84 22.93 -18.29
CA LEU A 556 -16.10 21.55 -17.89
C LEU A 556 -14.90 20.61 -18.11
N LYS A 557 -13.71 21.15 -18.41
CA LYS A 557 -12.52 20.37 -18.82
C LYS A 557 -12.13 19.24 -17.85
N LYS A 558 -12.35 19.42 -16.55
CA LYS A 558 -12.05 18.41 -15.51
C LYS A 558 -12.88 17.12 -15.61
N TYR A 559 -14.00 17.12 -16.35
CA TYR A 559 -14.91 15.98 -16.46
C TYR A 559 -14.63 15.08 -17.68
N PHE A 560 -13.63 15.43 -18.53
CA PHE A 560 -13.20 14.57 -19.63
C PHE A 560 -12.59 13.25 -19.12
N SER A 561 -11.80 13.32 -18.05
CA SER A 561 -11.25 12.15 -17.34
C SER A 561 -12.28 11.57 -16.36
N PRO A 562 -12.29 10.25 -16.12
CA PRO A 562 -13.06 9.67 -15.02
C PRO A 562 -12.49 10.16 -13.68
N LEU A 563 -13.34 10.76 -12.85
CA LEU A 563 -12.99 11.14 -11.48
C LEU A 563 -13.15 9.92 -10.55
N SER A 564 -12.23 9.78 -9.60
CA SER A 564 -12.29 8.75 -8.56
C SER A 564 -13.05 9.33 -7.36
N GLN A 565 -14.36 9.09 -7.33
CA GLN A 565 -15.22 9.54 -6.24
C GLN A 565 -15.11 8.59 -5.05
N TRP A 566 -14.77 9.15 -3.89
CA TRP A 566 -14.77 8.50 -2.59
C TRP A 566 -15.79 9.19 -1.70
N ILE A 567 -16.66 8.41 -1.08
CA ILE A 567 -17.50 8.85 0.03
C ILE A 567 -16.87 8.28 1.28
N ILE A 568 -16.40 9.15 2.18
CA ILE A 568 -15.80 8.72 3.45
C ILE A 568 -16.85 8.79 4.54
N GLY A 569 -17.18 7.65 5.12
CA GLY A 569 -18.03 7.58 6.29
C GLY A 569 -17.22 7.44 7.55
N SER A 570 -17.70 8.07 8.62
CA SER A 570 -17.39 7.58 9.96
C SER A 570 -18.04 6.21 10.16
N GLU A 571 -17.72 5.59 11.27
CA GLU A 571 -18.39 4.41 11.78
C GLU A 571 -19.93 4.51 11.71
N GLU A 572 -20.55 5.70 11.75
CA GLU A 572 -22.00 5.94 11.58
C GLU A 572 -22.60 5.33 10.30
N PHE A 573 -21.82 5.22 9.22
CA PHE A 573 -22.23 4.51 7.99
C PHE A 573 -22.48 3.02 8.23
N SER A 574 -21.72 2.43 9.15
CA SER A 574 -21.91 1.05 9.62
C SER A 574 -22.94 0.95 10.76
N ARG A 575 -23.27 2.09 11.40
CA ARG A 575 -24.13 2.24 12.57
C ARG A 575 -25.56 2.77 12.30
N ASP A 576 -26.27 2.61 11.17
CA ASP A 576 -27.73 2.29 11.14
C ASP A 576 -28.35 2.12 9.75
N VAL A 577 -29.43 1.33 9.75
CA VAL A 577 -30.31 0.93 8.66
C VAL A 577 -31.37 2.01 8.44
N GLY A 578 -31.07 3.00 7.59
CA GLY A 578 -32.08 3.88 6.98
C GLY A 578 -31.76 5.37 6.98
N ALA A 579 -31.15 5.92 8.03
CA ALA A 579 -30.89 7.36 8.15
C ALA A 579 -29.51 7.80 7.60
N SER A 580 -28.57 6.86 7.44
CA SER A 580 -27.22 7.16 6.93
C SER A 580 -27.18 7.37 5.41
N GLY A 581 -28.25 7.07 4.67
CA GLY A 581 -28.28 7.15 3.21
C GLY A 581 -27.42 6.11 2.47
N VAL A 582 -26.51 5.42 3.16
CA VAL A 582 -25.56 4.44 2.58
C VAL A 582 -26.29 3.30 1.87
N HIS A 583 -27.45 2.89 2.37
CA HIS A 583 -28.25 1.84 1.73
C HIS A 583 -28.81 2.30 0.37
N GLN A 584 -29.14 3.59 0.23
CA GLN A 584 -29.57 4.17 -1.05
C GLN A 584 -28.40 4.23 -2.03
N VAL A 585 -27.21 4.60 -1.55
CA VAL A 585 -25.97 4.59 -2.36
C VAL A 585 -25.69 3.17 -2.87
N LEU A 586 -25.72 2.17 -2.00
CA LEU A 586 -25.49 0.77 -2.36
C LEU A 586 -26.59 0.20 -3.27
N ALA A 587 -27.85 0.53 -3.01
CA ALA A 587 -28.99 0.08 -3.82
C ALA A 587 -29.05 0.75 -5.20
N SER A 588 -28.40 1.90 -5.39
CA SER A 588 -28.36 2.61 -6.68
C SER A 588 -27.67 1.81 -7.79
N GLY A 589 -26.73 0.92 -7.43
CA GLY A 589 -25.89 0.19 -8.39
C GLY A 589 -24.86 1.06 -9.12
N GLU A 590 -24.71 2.34 -8.73
CA GLU A 590 -23.73 3.26 -9.30
C GLU A 590 -22.30 2.92 -8.88
N ASN A 591 -21.33 3.24 -9.73
CA ASN A 591 -19.92 2.95 -9.50
C ASN A 591 -19.26 4.04 -8.62
N VAL A 592 -19.37 3.89 -7.31
CA VAL A 592 -18.82 4.82 -6.31
C VAL A 592 -18.00 4.08 -5.26
N ASN A 593 -16.87 4.68 -4.84
CA ASN A 593 -16.05 4.11 -3.77
C ASN A 593 -16.55 4.59 -2.41
N LEU A 594 -16.69 3.66 -1.46
CA LEU A 594 -17.10 3.94 -0.09
C LEU A 594 -15.97 3.52 0.86
N LEU A 595 -15.47 4.44 1.67
CA LEU A 595 -14.46 4.15 2.70
C LEU A 595 -15.07 4.45 4.06
N ILE A 596 -15.19 3.44 4.91
CA ILE A 596 -15.71 3.59 6.27
C ILE A 596 -14.53 3.49 7.23
N LEU A 597 -14.30 4.55 8.02
CA LEU A 597 -13.19 4.63 8.96
C LEU A 597 -13.70 4.40 10.39
N ASP A 598 -13.13 3.41 11.07
CA ASP A 598 -13.46 3.03 12.44
C ASP A 598 -12.52 3.80 13.39
N THR A 599 -12.90 5.03 13.73
CA THR A 599 -12.03 6.00 14.42
C THR A 599 -12.34 6.19 15.90
N GLU A 600 -13.38 5.57 16.44
CA GLU A 600 -13.57 5.46 17.89
C GLU A 600 -12.84 4.23 18.42
N PRO A 601 -12.08 4.35 19.52
CA PRO A 601 -11.68 3.16 20.26
C PRO A 601 -12.93 2.41 20.73
N ILE A 602 -12.84 1.08 20.80
CA ILE A 602 -13.88 0.17 21.33
C ILE A 602 -14.00 0.40 22.84
N HIS A 603 -14.44 1.59 23.24
CA HIS A 603 -14.72 1.99 24.61
C HIS A 603 -16.21 2.27 24.78
N SER A 604 -16.91 2.66 23.70
CA SER A 604 -18.36 2.80 23.66
C SER A 604 -19.10 1.47 23.43
N THR A 605 -18.41 0.41 22.98
CA THR A 605 -19.02 -0.90 22.72
C THR A 605 -18.37 -2.02 23.52
N PHE A 606 -19.19 -2.90 24.11
CA PHE A 606 -18.70 -3.99 24.96
C PHE A 606 -19.62 -5.23 24.86
N PRO A 607 -19.10 -6.45 24.95
CA PRO A 607 -19.92 -7.64 25.17
C PRO A 607 -20.54 -7.58 26.58
N ARG A 608 -21.75 -8.11 26.73
CA ARG A 608 -22.47 -8.10 28.00
C ARG A 608 -23.25 -9.40 28.15
N VAL A 609 -23.22 -9.99 29.34
CA VAL A 609 -24.12 -11.09 29.71
C VAL A 609 -25.52 -10.55 30.06
N ALA A 610 -26.53 -11.41 29.98
CA ALA A 610 -27.89 -11.04 30.33
C ALA A 610 -28.09 -11.02 31.85
N ASP A 611 -28.90 -10.09 32.34
CA ASP A 611 -29.34 -10.10 33.74
C ASP A 611 -30.67 -10.81 33.92
N ILE A 612 -30.89 -11.33 35.12
CA ILE A 612 -32.14 -11.98 35.51
C ILE A 612 -33.15 -10.91 35.95
N MET A 613 -34.18 -10.67 35.11
CA MET A 613 -35.23 -9.69 35.40
C MET A 613 -36.30 -10.18 36.39
N GLY A 614 -36.64 -11.47 36.37
CA GLY A 614 -37.70 -12.06 37.21
C GLY A 614 -38.24 -13.38 36.63
N PHE A 615 -39.41 -13.81 37.12
CA PHE A 615 -40.11 -15.01 36.68
C PHE A 615 -41.51 -14.70 36.12
N CYS A 616 -41.88 -15.39 35.04
CA CYS A 616 -43.24 -15.44 34.49
C CYS A 616 -43.62 -16.89 34.16
N THR A 617 -44.93 -17.18 34.10
CA THR A 617 -45.42 -18.51 33.69
C THR A 617 -45.35 -18.69 32.17
N PRO A 618 -45.38 -19.93 31.63
CA PRO A 618 -45.36 -20.17 30.19
C PRO A 618 -46.47 -19.42 29.43
N GLU A 619 -47.66 -19.29 30.03
CA GLU A 619 -48.80 -18.58 29.46
C GLU A 619 -48.55 -17.06 29.37
N GLN A 620 -47.76 -16.52 30.28
CA GLN A 620 -47.39 -15.10 30.33
C GLN A 620 -46.21 -14.75 29.41
N ALA A 621 -45.40 -15.73 29.01
CA ALA A 621 -44.13 -15.50 28.33
C ALA A 621 -44.26 -14.67 27.04
N LYS A 622 -45.35 -14.88 26.28
CA LYS A 622 -45.63 -14.12 25.06
C LYS A 622 -45.82 -12.63 25.35
N ASP A 623 -46.62 -12.30 26.36
CA ASP A 623 -46.91 -10.92 26.73
C ASP A 623 -45.66 -10.22 27.25
N VAL A 624 -44.86 -10.90 28.08
CA VAL A 624 -43.58 -10.38 28.57
C VAL A 624 -42.62 -10.10 27.41
N ALA A 625 -42.47 -11.06 26.50
CA ALA A 625 -41.61 -10.88 25.32
C ALA A 625 -42.06 -9.70 24.46
N GLU A 626 -43.36 -9.56 24.22
CA GLU A 626 -43.92 -8.42 23.49
C GLU A 626 -43.56 -7.10 24.19
N LYS A 627 -43.77 -6.98 25.51
CA LYS A 627 -43.53 -5.71 26.21
C LYS A 627 -42.04 -5.36 26.31
N VAL A 628 -41.16 -6.35 26.44
CA VAL A 628 -39.70 -6.13 26.33
C VAL A 628 -39.33 -5.63 24.94
N MET A 629 -39.90 -6.20 23.87
CA MET A 629 -39.66 -5.75 22.50
C MET A 629 -40.17 -4.33 22.25
N ILE A 630 -41.36 -3.97 22.75
CA ILE A 630 -41.90 -2.61 22.64
C ILE A 630 -41.07 -1.63 23.48
N LEU A 631 -40.63 -2.01 24.68
CA LEU A 631 -39.71 -1.19 25.49
C LEU A 631 -38.43 -0.92 24.70
N GLN A 632 -37.77 -1.95 24.20
CA GLN A 632 -36.55 -1.76 23.39
C GLN A 632 -36.83 -0.94 22.13
N ARG A 633 -38.02 -1.07 21.55
CA ARG A 633 -38.40 -0.30 20.37
C ARG A 633 -38.42 1.20 20.69
N ASP A 634 -38.96 1.57 21.84
CA ASP A 634 -39.23 2.96 22.24
C ASP A 634 -38.00 3.64 22.86
N PHE A 635 -37.20 2.89 23.62
CA PHE A 635 -36.07 3.44 24.42
C PHE A 635 -34.69 3.02 23.92
N GLY A 636 -34.59 2.09 22.96
CA GLY A 636 -33.32 1.80 22.31
C GLY A 636 -32.83 3.01 21.52
N ASP A 637 -31.54 3.33 21.63
CA ASP A 637 -30.90 4.38 20.84
C ASP A 637 -31.18 4.16 19.35
N ARG A 638 -31.77 5.16 18.69
CA ARG A 638 -32.10 5.14 17.25
C ARG A 638 -31.18 6.03 16.42
N VAL A 639 -30.32 6.78 17.08
CA VAL A 639 -29.36 7.69 16.46
C VAL A 639 -28.05 6.93 16.23
N ASN A 640 -27.59 6.16 17.23
CA ASN A 640 -26.37 5.36 17.13
C ASN A 640 -26.68 3.85 17.20
N ARG A 641 -26.63 3.13 16.06
CA ARG A 641 -26.90 1.67 16.03
C ARG A 641 -25.90 0.82 16.80
N LYS A 642 -24.63 1.24 16.95
CA LYS A 642 -23.70 0.47 17.79
C LYS A 642 -24.07 0.55 19.26
N HIS A 643 -24.87 1.55 19.65
CA HIS A 643 -25.51 1.68 20.95
C HIS A 643 -26.99 1.22 20.97
N ALA A 644 -27.60 0.93 19.82
CA ALA A 644 -29.01 0.51 19.72
C ALA A 644 -29.34 -0.90 20.23
N ARG A 645 -28.34 -1.70 20.63
CA ARG A 645 -28.59 -3.06 21.16
C ARG A 645 -29.16 -2.96 22.57
N PHE A 646 -30.10 -3.85 22.90
CA PHE A 646 -30.78 -3.85 24.21
C PHE A 646 -29.83 -3.84 25.42
N LYS A 647 -28.65 -4.46 25.29
CA LYS A 647 -27.60 -4.42 26.33
C LYS A 647 -27.21 -3.00 26.75
N TYR A 648 -27.23 -2.02 25.86
CA TYR A 648 -26.91 -0.63 26.20
C TYR A 648 -28.11 0.07 26.81
N THR A 649 -29.32 -0.16 26.31
CA THR A 649 -30.55 0.33 26.95
C THR A 649 -30.69 -0.15 28.40
N VAL A 650 -30.27 -1.39 28.68
CA VAL A 650 -30.21 -1.92 30.05
C VAL A 650 -29.14 -1.19 30.88
N GLU A 651 -28.01 -0.82 30.29
CA GLU A 651 -26.94 -0.08 30.96
C GLU A 651 -27.32 1.39 31.23
N ASP A 652 -27.97 2.05 30.27
CA ASP A 652 -28.39 3.45 30.36
C ASP A 652 -29.45 3.68 31.45
N HIS A 653 -30.37 2.73 31.58
CA HIS A 653 -31.52 2.87 32.47
C HIS A 653 -31.44 1.99 33.73
N GLY A 654 -30.64 0.93 33.71
CA GLY A 654 -30.54 -0.06 34.78
C GLY A 654 -31.69 -1.08 34.81
N LEU A 655 -31.39 -2.29 35.30
CA LEU A 655 -32.34 -3.42 35.33
C LEU A 655 -33.64 -3.13 36.09
N ALA A 656 -33.56 -2.38 37.20
CA ALA A 656 -34.73 -2.05 38.02
C ALA A 656 -35.74 -1.17 37.26
N TRP A 657 -35.23 -0.22 36.47
CA TRP A 657 -36.06 0.61 35.61
C TRP A 657 -36.69 -0.23 34.49
N ILE A 658 -35.88 -1.08 33.84
CA ILE A 658 -36.35 -1.99 32.78
C ILE A 658 -37.50 -2.87 33.30
N ARG A 659 -37.33 -3.50 34.47
CA ARG A 659 -38.39 -4.31 35.10
C ARG A 659 -39.65 -3.46 35.33
N SER A 660 -39.50 -2.28 35.92
CA SER A 660 -40.63 -1.40 36.24
C SER A 660 -41.41 -1.00 34.99
N GLU A 661 -40.72 -0.65 33.91
CA GLU A 661 -41.35 -0.25 32.65
C GLU A 661 -42.05 -1.41 31.95
N VAL A 662 -41.46 -2.62 32.00
CA VAL A 662 -42.12 -3.84 31.51
C VAL A 662 -43.39 -4.14 32.32
N GLU A 663 -43.32 -4.11 33.65
CA GLU A 663 -44.46 -4.35 34.54
C GLU A 663 -45.58 -3.31 34.33
N ASN A 664 -45.22 -2.03 34.13
CA ASN A 664 -46.17 -0.97 33.82
C ASN A 664 -46.94 -1.25 32.51
N ARG A 665 -46.24 -1.72 31.46
CA ARG A 665 -46.84 -2.06 30.17
C ARG A 665 -47.67 -3.35 30.20
N LEU A 666 -47.33 -4.26 31.09
CA LEU A 666 -48.08 -5.50 31.33
C LEU A 666 -49.35 -5.25 32.13
N GLY A 667 -49.34 -4.25 33.03
CA GLY A 667 -50.41 -4.00 34.00
C GLY A 667 -50.39 -4.98 35.19
N TRP A 668 -49.31 -5.77 35.33
CA TRP A 668 -49.10 -6.73 36.40
C TRP A 668 -47.60 -6.94 36.66
N LYS A 669 -47.25 -7.45 37.84
CA LYS A 669 -45.86 -7.60 38.29
C LYS A 669 -45.27 -8.98 38.02
N LEU A 670 -44.00 -9.02 37.66
CA LEU A 670 -43.24 -10.27 37.54
C LEU A 670 -42.97 -10.84 38.93
N GLN A 671 -42.93 -12.18 39.02
CA GLN A 671 -42.54 -12.86 40.25
C GLN A 671 -41.03 -12.79 40.44
N GLU A 672 -40.56 -13.06 41.65
CA GLU A 672 -39.13 -13.21 41.91
C GLU A 672 -38.54 -14.40 41.14
N ALA A 673 -37.28 -14.24 40.71
CA ALA A 673 -36.58 -15.26 39.97
C ALA A 673 -36.45 -16.55 40.78
N ARG A 674 -36.66 -17.69 40.13
CA ARG A 674 -36.48 -19.01 40.77
C ARG A 674 -35.01 -19.43 40.66
N PRO A 675 -34.45 -20.13 41.66
CA PRO A 675 -33.08 -20.64 41.59
C PRO A 675 -32.88 -21.61 40.41
N PHE A 676 -31.78 -21.44 39.68
CA PHE A 676 -31.32 -22.36 38.64
C PHE A 676 -29.79 -22.33 38.55
N THR A 677 -29.20 -23.37 37.96
CA THR A 677 -27.76 -23.44 37.65
C THR A 677 -27.56 -24.05 36.26
N PHE A 678 -26.49 -23.64 35.59
CA PHE A 678 -26.04 -24.25 34.33
C PHE A 678 -24.68 -24.89 34.55
N ASP A 679 -24.54 -26.17 34.17
CA ASP A 679 -23.29 -26.91 34.35
C ASP A 679 -22.41 -26.91 33.08
N SER A 680 -22.99 -26.59 31.92
CA SER A 680 -22.31 -26.64 30.62
C SER A 680 -23.06 -25.85 29.55
N ASN A 681 -22.34 -25.37 28.54
CA ASN A 681 -22.88 -24.82 27.30
C ASN A 681 -22.65 -25.71 26.05
N GLY A 682 -22.01 -26.87 26.23
CA GLY A 682 -21.67 -27.82 25.18
C GLY A 682 -22.82 -28.76 24.81
N ASP A 683 -22.69 -29.43 23.67
CA ASP A 683 -23.66 -30.43 23.21
C ASP A 683 -23.49 -31.78 23.93
N ARG A 684 -24.56 -32.57 23.99
CA ARG A 684 -24.55 -33.94 24.52
C ARG A 684 -24.19 -34.94 23.43
N PHE A 685 -22.90 -35.02 23.09
CA PHE A 685 -22.41 -35.89 22.03
C PHE A 685 -22.74 -37.37 22.25
N GLY A 686 -23.03 -38.06 21.15
CA GLY A 686 -23.32 -39.49 21.15
C GLY A 686 -24.79 -39.84 21.42
N TRP A 687 -25.02 -41.13 21.66
CA TRP A 687 -26.36 -41.68 21.88
C TRP A 687 -26.87 -41.37 23.28
N HIS A 688 -28.09 -40.83 23.37
CA HIS A 688 -28.75 -40.59 24.64
C HIS A 688 -30.26 -40.81 24.53
N LYS A 689 -30.89 -41.13 25.66
CA LYS A 689 -32.33 -41.40 25.75
C LYS A 689 -33.10 -40.11 26.06
N LEU A 690 -34.17 -39.88 25.32
CA LEU A 690 -35.09 -38.75 25.49
C LEU A 690 -36.18 -39.08 26.52
N SER A 691 -36.82 -38.05 27.05
CA SER A 691 -37.92 -38.18 28.04
C SER A 691 -39.15 -38.91 27.50
N ASN A 692 -39.37 -38.86 26.18
CA ASN A 692 -40.44 -39.61 25.50
C ASN A 692 -40.10 -41.10 25.26
N GLY A 693 -38.97 -41.60 25.77
CA GLY A 693 -38.54 -42.98 25.66
C GLY A 693 -37.78 -43.34 24.38
N LYS A 694 -37.73 -42.43 23.38
CA LYS A 694 -36.94 -42.57 22.16
C LYS A 694 -35.48 -42.16 22.37
N PHE A 695 -34.66 -42.29 21.34
CA PHE A 695 -33.23 -41.98 21.38
C PHE A 695 -32.90 -40.80 20.48
N ALA A 696 -31.78 -40.15 20.80
CA ALA A 696 -31.14 -39.17 19.94
C ALA A 696 -29.63 -39.46 19.84
N TYR A 697 -29.04 -39.08 18.71
CA TYR A 697 -27.60 -39.09 18.48
C TYR A 697 -27.13 -37.70 18.09
N THR A 698 -26.36 -37.04 18.96
CA THR A 698 -25.75 -35.75 18.62
C THR A 698 -24.36 -35.97 18.04
N MET A 699 -24.16 -35.56 16.80
CA MET A 699 -22.91 -35.69 16.05
C MET A 699 -22.15 -34.38 16.03
N PHE A 700 -20.83 -34.45 16.18
CA PHE A 700 -19.95 -33.31 15.95
C PHE A 700 -19.80 -33.03 14.45
N ILE A 701 -19.88 -31.76 14.07
CA ILE A 701 -19.64 -31.28 12.72
C ILE A 701 -18.68 -30.11 12.82
N GLU A 702 -17.41 -30.34 12.46
CA GLU A 702 -16.38 -29.31 12.56
C GLU A 702 -16.73 -28.06 11.73
N GLY A 703 -16.83 -26.91 12.40
CA GLY A 703 -17.26 -25.65 11.80
C GLY A 703 -18.70 -25.64 11.27
N GLY A 704 -19.52 -26.64 11.60
CA GLY A 704 -20.86 -26.84 11.04
C GLY A 704 -20.89 -27.09 9.54
N ARG A 705 -19.75 -27.46 8.94
CA ARG A 705 -19.61 -27.59 7.49
C ARG A 705 -20.00 -28.99 7.00
N ILE A 706 -21.23 -29.13 6.52
CA ILE A 706 -21.70 -30.38 5.88
C ILE A 706 -21.15 -30.49 4.46
N LYS A 707 -20.09 -31.30 4.28
CA LYS A 707 -19.48 -31.61 2.97
C LYS A 707 -18.99 -33.05 2.94
N ASP A 708 -18.84 -33.60 1.74
CA ASP A 708 -18.11 -34.86 1.56
C ASP A 708 -16.60 -34.55 1.46
N THR A 709 -15.77 -35.29 2.18
CA THR A 709 -14.30 -35.33 2.07
C THR A 709 -13.85 -36.70 1.56
N ASN A 710 -12.55 -36.95 1.48
CA ASN A 710 -12.03 -38.27 1.10
C ASN A 710 -12.23 -39.30 2.22
N GLU A 711 -12.15 -38.85 3.46
CA GLU A 711 -12.22 -39.65 4.69
C GLU A 711 -13.66 -39.82 5.18
N CYS A 712 -14.53 -38.83 4.96
CA CYS A 712 -15.88 -38.79 5.48
C CYS A 712 -16.88 -38.33 4.41
N LYS A 713 -17.90 -39.13 4.10
CA LYS A 713 -18.96 -38.78 3.15
C LYS A 713 -20.19 -38.24 3.87
N LEU A 714 -20.00 -37.22 4.72
CA LEU A 714 -21.04 -36.69 5.61
C LEU A 714 -22.30 -36.23 4.86
N ARG A 715 -22.18 -35.38 3.83
CA ARG A 715 -23.33 -34.86 3.08
C ARG A 715 -24.12 -35.99 2.42
N THR A 716 -23.42 -36.92 1.80
CA THR A 716 -24.04 -38.08 1.14
C THR A 716 -24.68 -39.01 2.18
N GLY A 717 -23.99 -39.31 3.27
CA GLY A 717 -24.50 -40.15 4.35
C GLY A 717 -25.75 -39.57 5.00
N MET A 718 -25.77 -38.28 5.30
CA MET A 718 -26.94 -37.60 5.84
C MET A 718 -28.14 -37.65 4.89
N ARG A 719 -27.91 -37.50 3.58
CA ARG A 719 -28.97 -37.64 2.57
C ARG A 719 -29.55 -39.05 2.55
N GLU A 720 -28.71 -40.08 2.61
CA GLU A 720 -29.19 -41.47 2.62
C GLU A 720 -29.87 -41.80 3.96
N LEU A 721 -29.42 -41.23 5.07
CA LEU A 721 -30.11 -41.35 6.37
C LEU A 721 -31.51 -40.75 6.30
N ALA A 722 -31.65 -39.53 5.78
CA ALA A 722 -32.94 -38.86 5.64
C ALA A 722 -33.92 -39.63 4.73
N LYS A 723 -33.42 -40.33 3.69
CA LYS A 723 -34.24 -41.20 2.83
C LYS A 723 -34.65 -42.49 3.53
N ALA A 724 -33.72 -43.13 4.23
CA ALA A 724 -33.94 -44.43 4.86
C ALA A 724 -34.81 -44.33 6.13
N PHE A 725 -34.74 -43.18 6.82
CA PHE A 725 -35.42 -42.95 8.09
C PHE A 725 -36.17 -41.60 8.07
N PRO A 726 -37.32 -41.51 7.37
CA PRO A 726 -38.06 -40.25 7.20
C PRO A 726 -38.62 -39.67 8.51
N ASP A 727 -38.82 -40.51 9.54
CA ASP A 727 -39.34 -40.09 10.85
C ASP A 727 -38.25 -39.59 11.82
N VAL A 728 -36.97 -39.65 11.42
CA VAL A 728 -35.84 -39.14 12.19
C VAL A 728 -35.71 -37.65 11.95
N GLU A 729 -35.71 -36.88 13.03
CA GLU A 729 -35.61 -35.42 12.98
C GLU A 729 -34.15 -34.98 13.01
N PHE A 730 -33.81 -33.97 12.21
CA PHE A 730 -32.49 -33.37 12.17
C PHE A 730 -32.55 -32.01 12.90
N GLN A 731 -31.99 -31.96 14.10
CA GLN A 731 -32.06 -30.79 14.98
C GLN A 731 -30.69 -30.09 15.02
N LEU A 732 -30.62 -28.87 14.46
CA LEU A 732 -29.41 -28.05 14.51
C LEU A 732 -29.16 -27.56 15.94
N THR A 733 -27.92 -27.66 16.42
CA THR A 733 -27.57 -27.19 17.77
C THR A 733 -27.05 -25.76 17.76
N GLY A 734 -27.05 -25.13 18.95
CA GLY A 734 -26.42 -23.82 19.13
C GLY A 734 -24.90 -23.84 18.92
N ASN A 735 -24.27 -25.01 18.89
CA ASN A 735 -22.82 -25.19 18.77
C ASN A 735 -22.40 -25.68 17.38
N GLN A 736 -23.20 -25.39 16.35
CA GLN A 736 -22.92 -25.71 14.94
C GLN A 736 -22.93 -27.22 14.62
N ASN A 737 -23.46 -28.03 15.52
CA ASN A 737 -23.57 -29.48 15.35
C ASN A 737 -25.01 -29.87 15.01
N MET A 738 -25.28 -31.18 15.01
CA MET A 738 -26.59 -31.72 14.71
C MET A 738 -26.95 -32.88 15.60
N SER A 739 -28.20 -32.91 16.06
CA SER A 739 -28.80 -34.04 16.76
C SER A 739 -29.81 -34.74 15.87
N LEU A 740 -29.61 -36.03 15.64
CA LEU A 740 -30.62 -36.92 15.06
C LEU A 740 -31.55 -37.34 16.19
N ALA A 741 -32.79 -36.88 16.19
CA ALA A 741 -33.75 -37.14 17.26
C ALA A 741 -34.87 -38.08 16.79
N ASN A 742 -35.71 -38.47 17.74
CA ASN A 742 -36.90 -39.28 17.50
C ASN A 742 -36.63 -40.73 17.03
N ILE A 743 -35.44 -41.28 17.35
CA ILE A 743 -35.00 -42.61 16.90
C ILE A 743 -35.59 -43.70 17.80
N THR A 744 -36.20 -44.73 17.21
CA THR A 744 -36.67 -45.91 17.96
C THR A 744 -35.53 -46.90 18.22
N ASN A 745 -35.67 -47.76 19.22
CA ASN A 745 -34.60 -48.68 19.63
C ASN A 745 -34.16 -49.63 18.50
N ASP A 746 -35.09 -50.08 17.66
CA ASP A 746 -34.86 -50.93 16.50
C ASP A 746 -34.11 -50.23 15.35
N GLN A 747 -34.20 -48.90 15.27
CA GLN A 747 -33.52 -48.09 14.25
C GLN A 747 -32.04 -47.82 14.58
N ILE A 748 -31.61 -47.97 15.84
CA ILE A 748 -30.24 -47.66 16.28
C ILE A 748 -29.20 -48.46 15.49
N GLY A 749 -29.38 -49.77 15.34
CA GLY A 749 -28.45 -50.64 14.62
C GLY A 749 -28.30 -50.25 13.14
N PRO A 750 -29.40 -50.16 12.38
CA PRO A 750 -29.40 -49.68 11.01
C PRO A 750 -28.76 -48.29 10.81
N ILE A 751 -29.03 -47.35 11.71
CA ILE A 751 -28.43 -46.00 11.66
C ILE A 751 -26.91 -46.08 11.89
N LYS A 752 -26.45 -46.84 12.90
CA LYS A 752 -25.01 -47.05 13.14
C LYS A 752 -24.30 -47.65 11.93
N ALA A 753 -24.90 -48.65 11.28
CA ALA A 753 -24.32 -49.25 10.07
C ALA A 753 -24.23 -48.26 8.91
N LEU A 754 -25.20 -47.36 8.76
CA LEU A 754 -25.16 -46.29 7.77
C LEU A 754 -24.06 -45.27 8.10
N MET A 755 -23.96 -44.86 9.35
CA MET A 755 -22.92 -43.94 9.82
C MET A 755 -21.51 -44.49 9.57
N GLU A 756 -21.29 -45.77 9.90
CA GLU A 756 -20.03 -46.47 9.66
C GLU A 756 -19.71 -46.56 8.16
N LYS A 757 -20.69 -46.92 7.32
CA LYS A 757 -20.55 -46.98 5.86
C LYS A 757 -20.07 -45.67 5.23
N TYR A 758 -20.52 -44.53 5.76
CA TYR A 758 -20.18 -43.21 5.23
C TYR A 758 -19.11 -42.47 6.07
N GLY A 759 -18.59 -43.10 7.12
CA GLY A 759 -17.45 -42.62 7.91
C GLY A 759 -17.72 -41.39 8.76
N PHE A 760 -18.90 -41.25 9.38
CA PHE A 760 -19.18 -40.12 10.30
C PHE A 760 -19.59 -40.58 11.71
N GLY A 761 -19.07 -39.91 12.74
CA GLY A 761 -19.26 -40.24 14.16
C GLY A 761 -18.37 -39.38 15.07
N ASN A 762 -18.37 -39.66 16.38
CA ASN A 762 -17.71 -38.79 17.40
C ASN A 762 -16.46 -39.40 18.06
N GLU A 763 -16.05 -40.62 17.70
CA GLU A 763 -15.18 -41.45 18.55
C GLU A 763 -13.71 -41.00 18.64
N ASN A 764 -13.27 -40.10 17.75
CA ASN A 764 -11.85 -39.76 17.59
C ASN A 764 -11.46 -38.33 18.02
N TYR A 765 -12.40 -37.53 18.51
CA TYR A 765 -12.16 -36.10 18.79
C TYR A 765 -11.79 -35.84 20.26
N SER A 766 -10.89 -34.88 20.50
CA SER A 766 -10.59 -34.40 21.86
C SER A 766 -11.77 -33.64 22.47
N ALA A 767 -11.80 -33.54 23.80
CA ALA A 767 -12.85 -32.78 24.48
C ALA A 767 -12.80 -31.28 24.13
N MET A 768 -11.62 -30.70 23.86
CA MET A 768 -11.49 -29.32 23.38
C MET A 768 -12.11 -29.15 21.99
N ARG A 769 -11.80 -30.05 21.04
CA ARG A 769 -12.32 -29.95 19.67
C ARG A 769 -13.85 -30.08 19.62
N LEU A 770 -14.42 -30.96 20.44
CA LEU A 770 -15.86 -31.08 20.64
C LEU A 770 -16.50 -29.80 21.23
N ASN A 771 -15.73 -28.98 21.94
CA ASN A 771 -16.16 -27.70 22.52
C ASN A 771 -15.60 -26.49 21.75
N SER A 772 -15.34 -26.66 20.44
CA SER A 772 -14.81 -25.61 19.58
C SER A 772 -15.86 -24.97 18.67
N ILE A 773 -15.79 -23.66 18.48
CA ILE A 773 -16.65 -22.90 17.55
C ILE A 773 -15.82 -21.88 16.77
N ALA A 774 -16.05 -21.80 15.47
CA ALA A 774 -15.55 -20.74 14.62
C ALA A 774 -16.68 -20.08 13.82
N CYS A 775 -16.61 -18.78 13.57
CA CYS A 775 -17.48 -18.16 12.57
C CYS A 775 -17.02 -18.51 11.15
N ALA A 776 -17.89 -18.32 10.16
CA ALA A 776 -17.58 -18.60 8.76
C ALA A 776 -16.33 -17.85 8.24
N ALA A 777 -16.17 -16.57 8.62
CA ALA A 777 -15.09 -15.69 8.16
C ALA A 777 -14.87 -15.75 6.62
N LEU A 778 -13.63 -15.66 6.15
CA LEU A 778 -13.28 -15.78 4.75
C LEU A 778 -13.53 -17.21 4.22
N PRO A 779 -13.96 -17.38 2.95
CA PRO A 779 -14.09 -16.37 1.91
C PRO A 779 -15.49 -15.73 1.81
N PHE A 780 -16.44 -16.12 2.66
CA PHE A 780 -17.85 -15.74 2.48
C PHE A 780 -18.25 -14.45 3.20
N CYS A 781 -17.63 -14.16 4.34
CA CYS A 781 -17.93 -12.98 5.14
C CYS A 781 -17.14 -11.77 4.62
N GLY A 782 -17.83 -10.81 4.00
CA GLY A 782 -17.21 -9.55 3.55
C GLY A 782 -16.74 -8.61 4.67
N LEU A 783 -16.94 -8.98 5.94
CA LEU A 783 -16.51 -8.22 7.12
C LEU A 783 -15.32 -8.87 7.84
N ALA A 784 -14.82 -10.01 7.37
CA ALA A 784 -13.75 -10.74 8.04
C ALA A 784 -12.39 -10.08 7.83
N PHE A 785 -11.62 -9.92 8.90
CA PHE A 785 -10.23 -9.44 8.87
C PHE A 785 -9.23 -10.60 8.82
N SER A 786 -9.59 -11.72 9.44
CA SER A 786 -8.78 -12.93 9.57
C SER A 786 -9.61 -14.19 9.27
N GLU A 787 -8.95 -15.31 9.04
CA GLU A 787 -9.61 -16.62 8.94
C GLU A 787 -10.27 -17.02 10.28
N ALA A 788 -11.24 -17.92 10.23
CA ALA A 788 -11.76 -18.57 11.43
C ALA A 788 -12.12 -20.03 11.17
N GLU A 789 -13.22 -20.32 10.46
CA GLU A 789 -13.68 -21.70 10.20
C GLU A 789 -12.60 -22.60 9.57
N ARG A 790 -11.84 -22.06 8.60
CA ARG A 790 -10.78 -22.81 7.90
C ARG A 790 -9.51 -22.98 8.72
N TYR A 791 -9.29 -22.11 9.70
CA TYR A 791 -8.04 -22.02 10.44
C TYR A 791 -8.12 -22.68 11.81
N LEU A 792 -9.24 -22.52 12.53
CA LEU A 792 -9.42 -23.08 13.87
C LEU A 792 -9.11 -24.60 13.94
N PRO A 793 -9.52 -25.45 12.96
CA PRO A 793 -9.15 -26.87 12.97
C PRO A 793 -7.64 -27.13 12.95
N VAL A 794 -6.88 -26.31 12.21
CA VAL A 794 -5.42 -26.40 12.10
C VAL A 794 -4.76 -26.00 13.41
N LEU A 795 -5.21 -24.89 13.99
CA LEU A 795 -4.71 -24.40 15.28
C LEU A 795 -5.02 -25.38 16.41
N ILE A 796 -6.24 -25.93 16.46
CA ILE A 796 -6.63 -26.92 17.48
C ILE A 796 -5.77 -28.16 17.40
N THR A 797 -5.42 -28.66 16.21
CA THR A 797 -4.52 -29.82 16.08
C THR A 797 -3.18 -29.56 16.80
N LYS A 798 -2.63 -28.36 16.67
CA LYS A 798 -1.37 -27.97 17.33
C LYS A 798 -1.53 -27.81 18.85
N ILE A 799 -2.68 -27.31 19.30
CA ILE A 799 -2.99 -27.20 20.74
C ILE A 799 -3.25 -28.59 21.35
N GLU A 800 -3.85 -29.52 20.60
CA GLU A 800 -4.08 -30.90 21.02
C GLU A 800 -2.77 -31.63 21.32
N ASP A 801 -1.70 -31.38 20.56
CA ASP A 801 -0.37 -31.92 20.88
C ASP A 801 0.11 -31.47 22.27
N ILE A 802 -0.14 -30.21 22.62
CA ILE A 802 0.16 -29.66 23.96
C ILE A 802 -0.73 -30.32 25.03
N LEU A 803 -2.04 -30.45 24.78
CA LEU A 803 -2.95 -31.10 25.73
C LEU A 803 -2.57 -32.56 25.97
N LEU A 804 -2.24 -33.29 24.91
CA LEU A 804 -1.80 -34.69 24.96
C LEU A 804 -0.53 -34.84 25.80
N ALA A 805 0.47 -33.98 25.58
CA ALA A 805 1.71 -33.98 26.36
C ALA A 805 1.50 -33.73 27.86
N ASN A 806 0.38 -33.12 28.24
CA ASN A 806 0.02 -32.79 29.62
C ASN A 806 -1.13 -33.65 30.19
N GLY A 807 -1.57 -34.70 29.48
CA GLY A 807 -2.64 -35.60 29.94
C GLY A 807 -4.04 -34.98 29.97
N LEU A 808 -4.28 -33.93 29.19
CA LEU A 808 -5.53 -33.13 29.16
C LEU A 808 -6.40 -33.41 27.92
N ARG A 809 -6.24 -34.56 27.26
CA ARG A 809 -7.00 -34.89 26.02
C ARG A 809 -8.52 -34.82 26.21
N ASP A 810 -8.99 -35.35 27.33
CA ASP A 810 -10.42 -35.52 27.63
C ASP A 810 -10.96 -34.37 28.50
N ASP A 811 -10.12 -33.38 28.80
CA ASP A 811 -10.51 -32.17 29.52
C ASP A 811 -11.18 -31.19 28.56
N ALA A 812 -12.47 -30.91 28.81
CA ALA A 812 -13.24 -29.96 28.02
C ALA A 812 -12.77 -28.53 28.32
N ILE A 813 -12.17 -27.88 27.32
CA ILE A 813 -11.82 -26.46 27.33
C ILE A 813 -12.57 -25.79 26.18
N VAL A 814 -13.38 -24.77 26.48
CA VAL A 814 -14.20 -24.08 25.48
C VAL A 814 -13.34 -23.10 24.68
N ILE A 815 -13.10 -23.42 23.42
CA ILE A 815 -12.27 -22.61 22.51
C ILE A 815 -13.11 -21.99 21.40
N ARG A 816 -12.98 -20.67 21.17
CA ARG A 816 -13.84 -19.96 20.22
C ARG A 816 -13.08 -18.95 19.37
N MET A 817 -13.37 -18.89 18.08
CA MET A 817 -12.71 -18.00 17.14
C MET A 817 -13.70 -17.21 16.27
N THR A 818 -13.43 -15.92 16.09
CA THR A 818 -14.15 -15.05 15.15
C THR A 818 -13.16 -14.33 14.24
N GLY A 819 -13.51 -14.13 12.98
CA GLY A 819 -12.64 -13.44 12.01
C GLY A 819 -12.67 -11.91 12.12
N CYS A 820 -13.58 -11.33 12.91
CA CYS A 820 -13.66 -9.89 13.18
C CYS A 820 -14.37 -9.60 14.53
N PRO A 821 -14.28 -8.36 15.06
CA PRO A 821 -14.84 -7.98 16.37
C PRO A 821 -16.37 -8.11 16.53
N ASN A 822 -17.13 -8.29 15.44
CA ASN A 822 -18.58 -8.56 15.50
C ASN A 822 -18.94 -9.77 16.37
N GLY A 823 -18.00 -10.71 16.56
CA GLY A 823 -18.14 -11.75 17.58
C GLY A 823 -19.09 -12.90 17.21
N CYS A 824 -19.33 -13.16 15.92
CA CYS A 824 -20.24 -14.22 15.45
C CYS A 824 -19.86 -15.61 15.98
N GLY A 825 -18.56 -15.87 16.17
CA GLY A 825 -18.04 -17.11 16.77
C GLY A 825 -18.18 -17.18 18.29
N ARG A 826 -18.83 -16.19 18.91
CA ARG A 826 -18.98 -16.04 20.37
C ARG A 826 -17.65 -16.08 21.14
N PRO A 827 -16.59 -15.40 20.66
CA PRO A 827 -15.23 -15.51 21.22
C PRO A 827 -15.17 -15.05 22.68
N TYR A 828 -16.00 -14.08 23.07
CA TYR A 828 -16.03 -13.49 24.41
C TYR A 828 -16.57 -14.43 25.50
N LEU A 829 -17.17 -15.55 25.09
CA LEU A 829 -17.71 -16.61 25.96
C LEU A 829 -16.92 -17.92 25.79
N GLY A 830 -15.71 -17.86 25.24
CA GLY A 830 -14.77 -18.99 25.22
C GLY A 830 -13.75 -18.85 26.35
N GLU A 831 -13.45 -19.95 27.04
CA GLU A 831 -12.35 -19.98 28.02
C GLU A 831 -11.03 -19.56 27.38
N ILE A 832 -10.85 -19.94 26.10
CA ILE A 832 -9.86 -19.38 25.17
C ILE A 832 -10.61 -18.77 23.98
N GLY A 833 -10.43 -17.46 23.76
CA GLY A 833 -11.12 -16.70 22.71
C GLY A 833 -10.15 -16.04 21.73
N PHE A 834 -10.48 -16.05 20.44
CA PHE A 834 -9.72 -15.38 19.39
C PHE A 834 -10.59 -14.41 18.60
N VAL A 835 -10.12 -13.17 18.43
CA VAL A 835 -10.78 -12.13 17.62
C VAL A 835 -9.82 -11.64 16.54
N GLY A 836 -10.14 -11.89 15.27
CA GLY A 836 -9.33 -11.48 14.13
C GLY A 836 -9.10 -9.97 14.04
N ARG A 837 -7.86 -9.57 13.73
CA ARG A 837 -7.42 -8.17 13.57
C ARG A 837 -6.85 -7.89 12.19
N ALA A 838 -6.09 -8.84 11.63
CA ALA A 838 -5.51 -8.79 10.30
C ALA A 838 -5.27 -10.22 9.79
N PRO A 839 -4.95 -10.45 8.50
CA PRO A 839 -4.65 -11.79 8.00
C PRO A 839 -3.59 -12.50 8.84
N GLY A 840 -3.95 -13.63 9.47
CA GLY A 840 -3.07 -14.40 10.36
C GLY A 840 -2.89 -13.87 11.78
N ILE A 841 -3.50 -12.73 12.14
CA ILE A 841 -3.29 -12.03 13.41
C ILE A 841 -4.59 -11.93 14.22
N TYR A 842 -4.52 -12.26 15.51
CA TYR A 842 -5.67 -12.33 16.42
C TYR A 842 -5.40 -11.63 17.76
N ASN A 843 -6.44 -11.09 18.39
CA ASN A 843 -6.42 -10.83 19.82
C ASN A 843 -6.78 -12.12 20.58
N LEU A 844 -5.99 -12.48 21.59
CA LEU A 844 -6.15 -13.63 22.45
C LEU A 844 -6.82 -13.22 23.77
N TYR A 845 -7.93 -13.87 24.10
CA TYR A 845 -8.72 -13.65 25.31
C TYR A 845 -8.76 -14.91 26.18
N LEU A 846 -8.75 -14.75 27.50
CA LEU A 846 -8.77 -15.83 28.48
C LEU A 846 -9.78 -15.57 29.61
N GLY A 847 -10.31 -16.63 30.22
CA GLY A 847 -10.99 -16.54 31.53
C GLY A 847 -12.53 -16.51 31.53
N ALA A 848 -13.19 -16.80 30.40
CA ALA A 848 -14.65 -16.97 30.40
C ALA A 848 -15.07 -18.17 31.27
N GLY A 849 -16.30 -18.17 31.78
CA GLY A 849 -16.83 -19.30 32.55
C GLY A 849 -17.21 -20.47 31.64
N PHE A 850 -16.97 -21.71 32.09
CA PHE A 850 -17.24 -22.92 31.31
C PHE A 850 -18.71 -23.06 30.90
N ALA A 851 -19.64 -22.66 31.78
CA ALA A 851 -21.08 -22.68 31.51
C ALA A 851 -21.56 -21.51 30.62
N GLY A 852 -20.68 -20.56 30.27
CA GLY A 852 -21.04 -19.36 29.52
C GLY A 852 -21.70 -18.26 30.35
N ASP A 853 -21.48 -18.27 31.66
CA ASP A 853 -21.99 -17.34 32.66
C ASP A 853 -21.08 -16.11 32.88
N ARG A 854 -19.82 -16.17 32.43
CA ARG A 854 -18.83 -15.10 32.56
C ARG A 854 -18.08 -14.85 31.25
N LEU A 855 -17.79 -13.59 30.97
CA LEU A 855 -16.98 -13.17 29.81
C LEU A 855 -15.48 -13.36 30.09
N ASN A 856 -14.71 -13.58 29.03
CA ASN A 856 -13.24 -13.52 29.11
C ASN A 856 -12.72 -12.08 29.09
N LYS A 857 -11.42 -11.93 29.36
CA LYS A 857 -10.68 -10.68 29.19
C LYS A 857 -9.58 -10.83 28.15
N LEU A 858 -9.23 -9.70 27.54
CA LEU A 858 -8.09 -9.62 26.64
C LEU A 858 -6.81 -9.97 27.41
N TYR A 859 -6.10 -10.99 26.94
CA TYR A 859 -4.82 -11.43 27.50
C TYR A 859 -3.65 -10.86 26.69
N LYS A 860 -3.74 -10.92 25.36
CA LYS A 860 -2.69 -10.41 24.46
C LYS A 860 -3.28 -9.92 23.13
N GLU A 861 -2.78 -8.78 22.65
CA GLU A 861 -3.21 -8.19 21.38
C GLU A 861 -2.32 -8.63 20.22
N ALA A 862 -2.94 -8.71 19.03
CA ALA A 862 -2.25 -8.85 17.76
C ALA A 862 -1.19 -9.96 17.71
N VAL A 863 -1.55 -11.15 18.15
CA VAL A 863 -0.70 -12.35 18.13
C VAL A 863 -0.87 -13.18 16.87
N ASP A 864 0.23 -13.72 16.37
CA ASP A 864 0.25 -14.76 15.32
C ASP A 864 0.18 -16.18 15.90
N GLU A 865 0.19 -17.20 15.04
CA GLU A 865 0.10 -18.60 15.46
C GLU A 865 1.25 -19.05 16.38
N GLU A 866 2.49 -18.67 16.05
CA GLU A 866 3.65 -19.08 16.82
C GLU A 866 3.57 -18.49 18.23
N GLN A 867 3.20 -17.23 18.33
CA GLN A 867 2.97 -16.54 19.58
C GLN A 867 1.80 -17.14 20.36
N ILE A 868 0.68 -17.48 19.71
CA ILE A 868 -0.46 -18.15 20.36
C ILE A 868 0.00 -19.45 21.03
N LEU A 869 0.74 -20.30 20.32
CA LEU A 869 1.21 -21.58 20.84
C LEU A 869 2.24 -21.38 21.96
N ALA A 870 3.18 -20.43 21.80
CA ALA A 870 4.18 -20.10 22.81
C ALA A 870 3.56 -19.58 24.12
N GLU A 871 2.45 -18.84 24.04
CA GLU A 871 1.73 -18.34 25.21
C GLU A 871 0.86 -19.43 25.86
N LEU A 872 0.13 -20.24 25.09
CA LEU A 872 -0.77 -21.24 25.63
C LEU A 872 -0.05 -22.45 26.22
N ALA A 873 1.10 -22.86 25.66
CA ALA A 873 1.85 -24.02 26.13
C ALA A 873 2.19 -23.99 27.64
N PRO A 874 2.82 -22.93 28.19
CA PRO A 874 3.12 -22.86 29.62
C PRO A 874 1.85 -22.77 30.49
N ILE A 875 0.78 -22.10 30.01
CA ILE A 875 -0.48 -21.96 30.76
C ILE A 875 -1.19 -23.31 30.87
N ILE A 876 -1.27 -24.06 29.77
CA ILE A 876 -1.89 -25.40 29.74
C ILE A 876 -1.12 -26.38 30.61
N LYS A 877 0.22 -26.33 30.58
CA LYS A 877 1.06 -27.12 31.48
C LYS A 877 0.76 -26.79 32.95
N ASN A 878 0.71 -25.50 33.29
CA ASN A 878 0.38 -25.07 34.64
C ASN A 878 -1.04 -25.53 35.06
N TYR A 879 -2.01 -25.49 34.15
CA TYR A 879 -3.36 -26.01 34.40
C TYR A 879 -3.36 -27.50 34.73
N ALA A 880 -2.57 -28.31 34.02
CA ALA A 880 -2.44 -29.73 34.32
C ALA A 880 -1.86 -29.98 35.72
N GLU A 881 -0.85 -29.19 36.11
CA GLU A 881 -0.09 -29.40 37.35
C GLU A 881 -0.77 -28.81 38.59
N ASN A 882 -1.47 -27.67 38.47
CA ASN A 882 -1.86 -26.84 39.61
C ASN A 882 -3.37 -26.53 39.71
N ARG A 883 -4.22 -27.18 38.90
CA ARG A 883 -5.69 -27.05 39.03
C ARG A 883 -6.24 -27.69 40.30
N ASN A 884 -7.30 -27.11 40.84
CA ASN A 884 -8.07 -27.73 41.91
C ASN A 884 -8.96 -28.86 41.34
N PRO A 885 -9.40 -29.82 42.17
CA PRO A 885 -10.34 -30.85 41.74
C PRO A 885 -11.61 -30.24 41.12
N ASN A 886 -11.97 -30.69 39.92
CA ASN A 886 -13.11 -30.22 39.13
C ASN A 886 -13.06 -28.75 38.67
N GLU A 887 -11.93 -28.06 38.84
CA GLU A 887 -11.74 -26.69 38.33
C GLU A 887 -11.66 -26.67 36.81
N LYS A 888 -12.33 -25.69 36.19
CA LYS A 888 -12.30 -25.47 34.74
C LYS A 888 -11.21 -24.49 34.36
N PHE A 889 -10.74 -24.56 33.11
CA PHE A 889 -9.59 -23.78 32.63
C PHE A 889 -9.79 -22.27 32.81
N GLY A 890 -10.98 -21.76 32.51
CA GLY A 890 -11.34 -20.36 32.64
C GLY A 890 -11.30 -19.83 34.07
N ASP A 891 -11.66 -20.66 35.07
CA ASP A 891 -11.56 -20.32 36.48
C ASP A 891 -10.11 -20.39 36.96
N PHE A 892 -9.39 -21.40 36.50
CA PHE A 892 -7.97 -21.59 36.80
C PHE A 892 -7.13 -20.37 36.38
N VAL A 893 -7.29 -19.87 35.14
CA VAL A 893 -6.48 -18.75 34.65
C VAL A 893 -6.72 -17.46 35.43
N ILE A 894 -7.93 -17.28 35.98
CA ILE A 894 -8.24 -16.16 36.88
C ILE A 894 -7.58 -16.38 38.25
N ARG A 895 -7.71 -17.57 38.83
CA ARG A 895 -7.14 -17.89 40.15
C ARG A 895 -5.61 -17.74 40.16
N GLN A 896 -4.95 -18.14 39.08
CA GLN A 896 -3.50 -18.01 38.91
C GLN A 896 -3.05 -16.60 38.52
N GLY A 897 -3.97 -15.68 38.26
CA GLY A 897 -3.67 -14.28 37.96
C GLY A 897 -3.16 -14.02 36.54
N TYR A 898 -3.36 -14.93 35.58
CA TYR A 898 -3.06 -14.67 34.17
C TYR A 898 -3.95 -13.56 33.59
N VAL A 899 -5.21 -13.50 34.04
CA VAL A 899 -6.17 -12.44 33.71
C VAL A 899 -7.05 -12.16 34.94
N LYS A 900 -7.58 -10.95 35.05
CA LYS A 900 -8.62 -10.63 36.04
C LYS A 900 -9.98 -11.19 35.59
N ALA A 901 -10.85 -11.51 36.54
CA ALA A 901 -12.24 -11.81 36.22
C ALA A 901 -12.92 -10.59 35.57
N CYS A 902 -13.69 -10.80 34.51
CA CYS A 902 -14.60 -9.78 33.98
C CYS A 902 -15.78 -9.67 34.93
N LEU A 903 -15.78 -8.63 35.76
CA LEU A 903 -16.91 -8.31 36.62
C LEU A 903 -18.00 -7.70 35.74
N ALA A 904 -19.27 -8.09 35.93
CA ALA A 904 -20.38 -7.41 35.26
C ALA A 904 -20.23 -5.90 35.46
N ALA A 905 -20.39 -5.14 34.37
CA ALA A 905 -20.01 -3.73 34.30
C ALA A 905 -20.52 -2.98 35.54
N PRO A 906 -19.68 -2.26 36.30
CA PRO A 906 -20.19 -1.32 37.26
C PRO A 906 -20.98 -0.25 36.52
N LEU A 907 -22.07 0.19 37.17
CA LEU A 907 -22.91 1.31 36.76
C LEU A 907 -22.03 2.47 36.27
N VAL A 908 -22.43 3.09 35.15
CA VAL A 908 -21.72 4.22 34.51
C VAL A 908 -21.34 5.33 35.51
N GLU A 909 -22.13 5.50 36.56
CA GLU A 909 -21.92 6.48 37.65
C GLU A 909 -20.61 6.28 38.45
N ASN A 910 -19.98 5.09 38.37
CA ASN A 910 -18.74 4.76 39.09
C ASN A 910 -17.50 4.69 38.19
N ARG A 911 -17.58 5.11 36.91
CA ARG A 911 -16.41 5.14 36.01
C ARG A 911 -15.71 6.49 36.07
N ALA A 912 -14.41 6.49 36.36
CA ALA A 912 -13.61 7.69 36.18
C ALA A 912 -13.44 7.99 34.69
N ALA A 913 -13.34 9.28 34.32
CA ALA A 913 -13.11 9.68 32.94
C ALA A 913 -11.79 9.08 32.43
N GLY A 914 -11.86 8.18 31.44
CA GLY A 914 -10.71 7.51 30.86
C GLY A 914 -10.56 6.02 31.21
N GLU A 915 -11.39 5.46 32.10
CA GLU A 915 -11.38 4.01 32.39
C GLU A 915 -12.13 3.19 31.34
N THR A 916 -11.50 2.13 30.82
CA THR A 916 -12.10 1.21 29.85
C THR A 916 -12.82 0.04 30.52
N PHE A 917 -13.80 -0.57 29.82
CA PHE A 917 -14.47 -1.81 30.24
C PHE A 917 -13.50 -2.99 30.47
N HIS A 918 -12.29 -2.92 29.90
CA HIS A 918 -11.27 -3.97 30.03
C HIS A 918 -10.32 -3.75 31.22
N GLU A 919 -10.19 -2.51 31.71
CA GLU A 919 -9.23 -2.13 32.76
C GLU A 919 -9.72 -2.43 34.19
N GLN A 920 -11.04 -2.50 34.41
CA GLN A 920 -11.64 -3.02 35.64
C GLN A 920 -11.90 -4.51 35.52
#